data_AF-A0A928TUD3-F1
#
_entry.id   AF-A0A928TUD3-F1
#
_cell.length_a   1.000
_cell.length_b   1.000
_cell.length_c   1.000
_cell.angle_alpha   90.00
_cell.angle_beta   90.00
_cell.angle_gamma   90.00
#
_symmetry.space_group_name_H-M   'P 1'
#
loop_
_entity.id
_entity.type
_entity.pdbx_description
1 polymer ?
#
loop_
_entity_poly.entity_id
_entity_poly.type
_entity_poly.pdbx_seq_one_letter_code
_entity_poly.pdbx_strand_id
1 'polypeptide(L)'
;MYRHLNKQVGVVLVVALFMIVFLSGGKYASVQADDPIPDYINQVNSANLVAVASDLVTLYGPRREDNFRPFINANCTYGSTVYPKSTIEMSADYIKARFEAMGYPPEAITMEQLPGGAGHNVYVTKVGSAYPNVYIEFSGHYDTVPESPGGNDNASGTTAVIELARVLKDYPNRYSMRFILWAAEEYSVQRGSAYYGSTYHVQQALARGEQIKAGLVMDHIGWPYPGDPTGYMNQVSYNGAEAQRIANLFNQVRSDYGIVIGFGMDAGVQNSDEHSYWDYGLTAVSSGGGWLYYRPHYHSCGDTVSNIDFTNVLRVTQQNLAVGLKLDTEVAGATSTPTHTVTGTPPTPIPTNTPGPSTPTNTPIPGMEFPSTGEIDNFNQPDESLGGNWSGIVAGYSITSNQLRVSNSGEQDIYWNGSSFGADQEAFVTISTIGVGSVEIGLALKSQSSSSYSPGLIDVLYDPGSQQVQVWTFHSTQGWIQHGSHIPATFINGDQFGVRARANGQVEVYKNGSLIGSRTVTAWPYYTQGGYIGLFMLSASGTVLDNFGGGMMGTLPTSTPSPIPPTTTSMPTETPIPPTATNSSTNTPLPPTATSTPTETPIPPTATNTPTNTPLPPTATSTPTETPIPPTPTNTPLPPTATSTPTETPIPPTATNTPTNTPLPPTATSTPTATNTPTNTPLPPTATSTPTATNTPTNTPLPPTATSTPTETPIPPTATNTPTNTPLPPTATSTPTETPVPPTATNTPTNTPLPPTATSTPTNTPTPGSDFPATGILDDFNRANGILGNNWSGKTAGYAIAANQLIVSSTGEQDVYWNSSLLGADQEVFVTLTAINLNSTEIGLGLKSQSSSSFAPGIIDVLYNPAGNLVQVWTYQSSQGWVQRGASIPVTFVNGDQFGARAKANGQVEVYRNGTLIGVRDVTAWSYFTQGGYIGLFMYSANNTVLDNFGGGTMDALPTATASPTPLTASPTPTQTPLPPTPTSTSIPLSPTPAPTSTPTSSGEVIYVSSTNNGTVGGVAFNDEDILAYDTATGLWSMYFDGSDVGITGDVNAFYVLPDGDLLLSLDAAATVGSLGSVDDSDIVRFTPTSLGDNTSGTFSWYLVGASVGLTTNNEDIDAIDFTADGRLVVSTIGAFSVTGASGSGEDLMALNANGNGWTLYFDGSDVGLSNTTSEWINGGWTDHVANQIYLTTAGTFSVTGVSGNGADIFICTPITLGATTSCTFSSYWIGSAYGFTGQVVDGLHIVK
;
A
#
# COMPACT_ATOMS: atom_id res chain seq x y z
N MET A 1 -8.89 -28.26 -92.38
CA MET A 1 -8.28 -26.91 -92.29
C MET A 1 -8.96 -26.14 -91.16
N TYR A 2 -8.55 -26.35 -89.90
CA TYR A 2 -9.18 -25.73 -88.72
C TYR A 2 -8.09 -25.21 -87.75
N ARG A 3 -7.07 -24.56 -88.31
CA ARG A 3 -5.94 -23.93 -87.62
C ARG A 3 -5.54 -22.67 -88.41
N HIS A 4 -5.10 -21.64 -87.70
CA HIS A 4 -4.46 -20.42 -88.24
C HIS A 4 -5.32 -19.48 -89.10
N LEU A 5 -6.29 -18.77 -88.49
CA LEU A 5 -6.64 -17.41 -88.93
C LEU A 5 -7.26 -16.48 -87.86
N ASN A 6 -6.94 -16.67 -86.56
CA ASN A 6 -7.50 -15.83 -85.49
C ASN A 6 -6.45 -15.40 -84.44
N LYS A 7 -5.21 -15.12 -84.90
CA LYS A 7 -4.06 -14.78 -84.04
C LYS A 7 -3.66 -13.28 -84.02
N GLN A 8 -4.47 -12.39 -84.60
CA GLN A 8 -4.15 -10.94 -84.67
C GLN A 8 -5.23 -9.97 -84.16
N VAL A 9 -6.45 -10.42 -83.84
CA VAL A 9 -7.46 -9.55 -83.20
C VAL A 9 -7.37 -9.60 -81.67
N GLY A 10 -7.10 -10.76 -81.09
CA GLY A 10 -6.99 -10.94 -79.63
C GLY A 10 -5.81 -10.22 -78.96
N VAL A 11 -4.79 -9.81 -79.72
CA VAL A 11 -3.60 -9.12 -79.16
C VAL A 11 -3.90 -7.64 -78.87
N VAL A 12 -4.74 -6.99 -79.67
CA VAL A 12 -5.00 -5.55 -79.56
C VAL A 12 -5.86 -5.21 -78.33
N LEU A 13 -6.89 -6.01 -78.02
CA LEU A 13 -7.72 -5.77 -76.83
C LEU A 13 -6.97 -6.00 -75.50
N VAL A 14 -6.08 -7.00 -75.44
CA VAL A 14 -5.32 -7.29 -74.21
C VAL A 14 -4.32 -6.16 -73.92
N VAL A 15 -3.63 -5.64 -74.95
CA VAL A 15 -2.72 -4.49 -74.79
C VAL A 15 -3.48 -3.21 -74.42
N ALA A 16 -4.66 -2.98 -74.98
CA ALA A 16 -5.49 -1.81 -74.63
C ALA A 16 -5.94 -1.84 -73.15
N LEU A 17 -6.34 -3.01 -72.63
CA LEU A 17 -6.76 -3.13 -71.23
C LEU A 17 -5.58 -2.96 -70.25
N PHE A 18 -4.39 -3.46 -70.59
CA PHE A 18 -3.17 -3.26 -69.79
C PHE A 18 -2.70 -1.80 -69.76
N MET A 19 -2.87 -1.02 -70.83
CA MET A 19 -2.43 0.38 -70.86
C MET A 19 -3.32 1.35 -70.06
N ILE A 20 -4.59 1.03 -69.83
CA ILE A 20 -5.47 1.89 -69.01
C ILE A 20 -5.12 1.77 -67.52
N VAL A 21 -4.69 0.59 -67.05
CA VAL A 21 -4.23 0.38 -65.66
C VAL A 21 -2.92 1.11 -65.37
N PHE A 22 -2.05 1.29 -66.37
CA PHE A 22 -0.73 1.89 -66.21
C PHE A 22 -0.66 3.43 -66.28
N LEU A 23 -1.77 4.13 -66.52
CA LEU A 23 -1.81 5.59 -66.65
C LEU A 23 -2.52 6.33 -65.51
N SER A 24 -2.95 5.63 -64.45
CA SER A 24 -3.43 6.23 -63.19
C SER A 24 -2.53 5.96 -61.98
N GLY A 25 -1.68 4.92 -62.00
CA GLY A 25 -0.77 4.58 -60.88
C GLY A 25 0.46 5.49 -60.69
N GLY A 26 0.55 6.59 -61.44
CA GLY A 26 1.78 7.38 -61.59
C GLY A 26 2.12 8.36 -60.45
N LYS A 27 2.07 7.96 -59.17
CA LYS A 27 2.69 8.78 -58.09
C LYS A 27 3.07 8.12 -56.74
N TYR A 28 2.96 6.81 -56.57
CA TYR A 28 3.44 6.11 -55.36
C TYR A 28 4.30 4.89 -55.72
N ALA A 29 5.62 5.11 -55.87
CA ALA A 29 6.59 4.05 -56.23
C ALA A 29 8.05 4.43 -55.89
N SER A 30 8.32 4.83 -54.65
CA SER A 30 9.68 4.95 -54.08
C SER A 30 9.60 5.03 -52.56
N VAL A 31 10.35 4.20 -51.83
CA VAL A 31 10.15 3.85 -50.41
C VAL A 31 8.87 2.99 -50.24
N GLN A 32 8.87 1.80 -49.62
CA GLN A 32 9.94 0.99 -49.01
C GLN A 32 9.73 -0.50 -49.43
N ALA A 33 10.76 -1.35 -49.41
CA ALA A 33 10.64 -2.77 -49.77
C ALA A 33 10.54 -3.71 -48.54
N ASP A 34 10.52 -3.12 -47.34
CA ASP A 34 10.94 -3.74 -46.08
C ASP A 34 9.97 -3.43 -44.92
N ASP A 35 8.67 -3.23 -45.20
CA ASP A 35 7.63 -3.08 -44.17
C ASP A 35 7.04 -4.47 -43.82
N PRO A 36 7.28 -5.01 -42.61
CA PRO A 36 6.85 -6.36 -42.23
C PRO A 36 5.39 -6.42 -41.76
N ILE A 37 4.71 -5.29 -41.55
CA ILE A 37 3.38 -5.23 -40.95
C ILE A 37 2.32 -6.07 -41.71
N PRO A 38 2.31 -6.16 -43.06
CA PRO A 38 1.40 -7.04 -43.78
C PRO A 38 1.50 -8.52 -43.37
N ASP A 39 2.69 -9.03 -43.06
CA ASP A 39 2.88 -10.43 -42.69
C ASP A 39 2.35 -10.74 -41.29
N TYR A 40 2.31 -9.76 -40.38
CA TYR A 40 1.65 -9.88 -39.08
C TYR A 40 0.13 -9.69 -39.19
N ILE A 41 -0.37 -8.77 -40.03
CA ILE A 41 -1.81 -8.61 -40.33
C ILE A 41 -2.40 -9.94 -40.86
N ASN A 42 -1.66 -10.65 -41.72
CA ASN A 42 -2.08 -11.93 -42.29
C ASN A 42 -2.02 -13.11 -41.30
N GLN A 43 -1.40 -12.95 -40.13
CA GLN A 43 -1.35 -13.99 -39.09
C GLN A 43 -2.52 -13.96 -38.11
N VAL A 44 -3.30 -12.86 -38.06
CA VAL A 44 -4.50 -12.74 -37.21
C VAL A 44 -5.59 -13.70 -37.71
N ASN A 45 -6.04 -14.62 -36.85
CA ASN A 45 -6.85 -15.77 -37.23
C ASN A 45 -8.25 -15.72 -36.60
N SER A 46 -9.29 -15.58 -37.43
CA SER A 46 -10.68 -15.54 -36.97
C SER A 46 -11.17 -16.82 -36.29
N ALA A 47 -10.58 -17.99 -36.55
CA ALA A 47 -10.92 -19.21 -35.82
C ALA A 47 -10.41 -19.18 -34.38
N ASN A 48 -9.26 -18.54 -34.11
CA ASN A 48 -8.77 -18.31 -32.75
C ASN A 48 -9.67 -17.32 -32.01
N LEU A 49 -10.03 -16.21 -32.67
CA LEU A 49 -10.93 -15.19 -32.12
C LEU A 49 -12.29 -15.81 -31.72
N VAL A 50 -12.89 -16.62 -32.59
CA VAL A 50 -14.13 -17.36 -32.29
C VAL A 50 -13.94 -18.34 -31.14
N ALA A 51 -12.86 -19.13 -31.13
CA ALA A 51 -12.64 -20.17 -30.13
C ALA A 51 -12.44 -19.59 -28.72
N VAL A 52 -11.58 -18.58 -28.57
CA VAL A 52 -11.30 -17.97 -27.26
C VAL A 52 -12.54 -17.25 -26.71
N ALA A 53 -13.28 -16.51 -27.53
CA ALA A 53 -14.56 -15.93 -27.11
C ALA A 53 -15.63 -16.98 -26.76
N SER A 54 -15.67 -18.12 -27.48
CA SER A 54 -16.57 -19.24 -27.18
C SER A 54 -16.26 -19.88 -25.82
N ASP A 55 -14.99 -20.12 -25.54
CA ASP A 55 -14.53 -20.68 -24.26
C ASP A 55 -14.85 -19.72 -23.10
N LEU A 56 -14.52 -18.43 -23.25
CA LEU A 56 -14.78 -17.39 -22.25
C LEU A 56 -16.26 -17.28 -21.89
N VAL A 57 -17.15 -17.10 -22.87
CA VAL A 57 -18.61 -17.03 -22.64
C VAL A 57 -19.18 -18.35 -22.08
N THR A 58 -18.51 -19.47 -22.32
CA THR A 58 -18.85 -20.77 -21.69
C THR A 58 -18.34 -20.88 -20.24
N LEU A 59 -17.29 -20.14 -19.88
CA LEU A 59 -16.69 -20.08 -18.54
C LEU A 59 -17.41 -19.08 -17.62
N TYR A 60 -17.77 -17.90 -18.15
CA TYR A 60 -18.31 -16.76 -17.39
C TYR A 60 -19.67 -16.98 -16.74
N GLY A 61 -20.57 -17.65 -17.46
CA GLY A 61 -22.03 -17.66 -17.29
C GLY A 61 -22.61 -17.04 -16.01
N PRO A 62 -23.26 -15.87 -16.08
CA PRO A 62 -23.30 -14.91 -14.98
C PRO A 62 -23.99 -15.42 -13.70
N ARG A 63 -23.54 -14.85 -12.59
CA ARG A 63 -24.16 -15.03 -11.26
C ARG A 63 -25.23 -13.96 -11.01
N ARG A 64 -26.15 -14.26 -10.10
CA ARG A 64 -26.85 -13.21 -9.31
C ARG A 64 -26.01 -12.91 -8.07
N GLU A 65 -26.21 -11.75 -7.46
CA GLU A 65 -25.33 -11.15 -6.43
C GLU A 65 -25.13 -11.99 -5.15
N ASP A 66 -25.92 -13.05 -4.93
CA ASP A 66 -25.72 -14.01 -3.84
C ASP A 66 -24.76 -15.14 -4.24
N ASN A 67 -23.67 -15.29 -3.49
CA ASN A 67 -22.50 -16.13 -3.84
C ASN A 67 -22.71 -17.66 -4.03
N PHE A 68 -23.95 -18.15 -3.95
CA PHE A 68 -24.30 -19.58 -3.99
C PHE A 68 -25.47 -19.92 -4.94
N ARG A 69 -25.77 -19.05 -5.91
CA ARG A 69 -26.85 -19.28 -6.91
C ARG A 69 -26.37 -19.97 -8.20
N PRO A 70 -27.27 -20.66 -8.93
CA PRO A 70 -26.94 -21.39 -10.15
C PRO A 70 -26.40 -20.49 -11.28
N PHE A 71 -25.34 -20.97 -11.94
CA PHE A 71 -24.73 -20.43 -13.15
C PHE A 71 -25.75 -20.22 -14.28
N ILE A 72 -25.63 -19.13 -15.05
CA ILE A 72 -26.51 -18.85 -16.21
C ILE A 72 -25.72 -19.09 -17.50
N ASN A 73 -26.11 -20.05 -18.35
CA ASN A 73 -25.34 -20.34 -19.57
C ASN A 73 -25.56 -19.30 -20.69
N ALA A 74 -24.81 -19.44 -21.79
CA ALA A 74 -24.91 -18.61 -23.01
C ALA A 74 -26.26 -18.62 -23.75
N ASN A 75 -27.30 -19.28 -23.22
CA ASN A 75 -28.70 -19.20 -23.67
C ASN A 75 -29.62 -18.67 -22.54
N CYS A 76 -29.04 -17.91 -21.61
CA CYS A 76 -29.65 -17.45 -20.35
C CYS A 76 -30.40 -18.54 -19.55
N THR A 77 -29.92 -19.79 -19.59
CA THR A 77 -30.54 -20.91 -18.87
C THR A 77 -29.75 -21.24 -17.61
N TYR A 78 -30.43 -21.24 -16.46
CA TYR A 78 -29.86 -21.65 -15.17
C TYR A 78 -29.38 -23.12 -15.21
N GLY A 79 -28.07 -23.33 -15.08
CA GLY A 79 -27.42 -24.62 -14.90
C GLY A 79 -27.26 -24.95 -13.41
N SER A 80 -27.38 -26.23 -13.05
CA SER A 80 -27.28 -26.70 -11.66
C SER A 80 -25.85 -26.70 -11.08
N THR A 81 -24.86 -26.25 -11.84
CA THR A 81 -23.45 -26.20 -11.40
C THR A 81 -23.21 -24.96 -10.56
N VAL A 82 -22.58 -25.15 -9.40
CA VAL A 82 -22.07 -24.07 -8.54
C VAL A 82 -20.57 -24.26 -8.43
N TYR A 83 -19.79 -23.26 -8.86
CA TYR A 83 -18.33 -23.30 -8.84
C TYR A 83 -17.76 -22.74 -7.53
N PRO A 84 -16.64 -23.31 -7.02
CA PRO A 84 -16.04 -22.89 -5.75
C PRO A 84 -15.27 -21.56 -5.85
N LYS A 85 -14.75 -21.21 -7.04
CA LYS A 85 -14.24 -19.87 -7.36
C LYS A 85 -15.37 -18.97 -7.92
N SER A 86 -15.19 -17.65 -7.81
CA SER A 86 -16.00 -16.67 -8.54
C SER A 86 -15.73 -16.76 -10.05
N THR A 87 -16.64 -16.22 -10.87
CA THR A 87 -16.53 -16.30 -12.34
C THR A 87 -15.39 -15.43 -12.88
N ILE A 88 -15.12 -14.29 -12.24
CA ILE A 88 -13.97 -13.43 -12.59
C ILE A 88 -12.63 -14.12 -12.30
N GLU A 89 -12.51 -14.84 -11.17
CA GLU A 89 -11.29 -15.59 -10.81
C GLU A 89 -11.02 -16.79 -11.73
N MET A 90 -12.06 -17.56 -12.08
CA MET A 90 -11.91 -18.65 -13.06
C MET A 90 -11.48 -18.16 -14.45
N SER A 91 -11.82 -16.91 -14.77
CA SER A 91 -11.49 -16.31 -16.06
C SER A 91 -10.09 -15.73 -16.06
N ALA A 92 -9.65 -15.15 -14.94
CA ALA A 92 -8.25 -14.79 -14.71
C ALA A 92 -7.33 -16.03 -14.82
N ASP A 93 -7.69 -17.13 -14.16
CA ASP A 93 -6.99 -18.43 -14.27
C ASP A 93 -6.87 -18.87 -15.75
N TYR A 94 -7.95 -18.77 -16.52
CA TYR A 94 -7.99 -19.17 -17.92
C TYR A 94 -7.15 -18.26 -18.82
N ILE A 95 -7.19 -16.94 -18.60
CA ILE A 95 -6.38 -15.97 -19.35
C ILE A 95 -4.88 -16.22 -19.11
N LYS A 96 -4.47 -16.41 -17.85
CA LYS A 96 -3.11 -16.80 -17.49
C LYS A 96 -2.68 -18.09 -18.20
N ALA A 97 -3.52 -19.13 -18.12
CA ALA A 97 -3.28 -20.40 -18.79
C ALA A 97 -3.20 -20.28 -20.33
N ARG A 98 -3.87 -19.29 -20.93
CA ARG A 98 -3.75 -18.99 -22.37
C ARG A 98 -2.40 -18.36 -22.73
N PHE A 99 -1.87 -17.44 -21.92
CA PHE A 99 -0.51 -16.90 -22.13
C PHE A 99 0.57 -17.96 -21.90
N GLU A 100 0.44 -18.78 -20.85
CA GLU A 100 1.32 -19.94 -20.60
C GLU A 100 1.28 -20.94 -21.76
N ALA A 101 0.11 -21.25 -22.32
CA ALA A 101 -0.05 -22.17 -23.45
C ALA A 101 0.53 -21.64 -24.78
N MET A 102 0.76 -20.32 -24.91
CA MET A 102 1.54 -19.74 -26.01
C MET A 102 3.05 -19.86 -25.77
N GLY A 103 3.48 -20.30 -24.59
CA GLY A 103 4.87 -20.38 -24.17
C GLY A 103 5.47 -19.01 -23.89
N TYR A 104 4.70 -18.07 -23.35
CA TYR A 104 5.28 -16.99 -22.54
C TYR A 104 5.75 -17.59 -21.21
N PRO A 105 6.88 -17.13 -20.66
CA PRO A 105 7.39 -17.65 -19.39
C PRO A 105 6.65 -17.01 -18.21
N PRO A 106 6.60 -17.66 -17.02
CA PRO A 106 5.77 -17.22 -15.90
C PRO A 106 6.04 -15.79 -15.44
N GLU A 107 7.31 -15.37 -15.40
CA GLU A 107 7.77 -14.04 -14.98
C GLU A 107 7.33 -12.91 -15.93
N ALA A 108 6.94 -13.24 -17.16
CA ALA A 108 6.35 -12.26 -18.08
C ALA A 108 4.85 -12.04 -17.83
N ILE A 109 4.17 -12.90 -17.04
CA ILE A 109 2.72 -12.96 -16.90
C ILE A 109 2.28 -12.53 -15.50
N THR A 110 1.70 -11.34 -15.39
CA THR A 110 1.25 -10.75 -14.13
C THR A 110 -0.22 -11.03 -13.85
N MET A 111 -0.52 -11.35 -12.59
CA MET A 111 -1.87 -11.39 -12.00
C MET A 111 -1.95 -10.27 -10.96
N GLU A 112 -2.23 -9.05 -11.39
CA GLU A 112 -2.22 -7.86 -10.54
C GLU A 112 -3.54 -7.78 -9.77
N GLN A 113 -3.48 -8.07 -8.47
CA GLN A 113 -4.66 -8.26 -7.62
C GLN A 113 -5.36 -6.93 -7.29
N LEU A 114 -6.66 -6.84 -7.56
CA LEU A 114 -7.44 -5.64 -7.27
C LEU A 114 -7.83 -5.55 -5.77
N PRO A 115 -7.75 -4.37 -5.14
CA PRO A 115 -8.15 -4.19 -3.75
C PRO A 115 -9.60 -4.60 -3.48
N GLY A 116 -9.88 -4.97 -2.22
CA GLY A 116 -11.20 -5.45 -1.80
C GLY A 116 -11.62 -6.81 -2.39
N GLY A 117 -10.74 -7.50 -3.14
CA GLY A 117 -11.03 -8.78 -3.79
C GLY A 117 -11.90 -8.63 -5.05
N ALA A 118 -11.77 -7.51 -5.76
CA ALA A 118 -12.57 -7.24 -6.97
C ALA A 118 -12.19 -8.08 -8.19
N GLY A 119 -11.03 -8.77 -8.17
CA GLY A 119 -10.52 -9.63 -9.24
C GLY A 119 -9.01 -9.49 -9.38
N HIS A 120 -8.48 -9.86 -10.55
CA HIS A 120 -7.08 -9.63 -10.93
C HIS A 120 -7.04 -9.05 -12.35
N ASN A 121 -6.31 -7.96 -12.57
CA ASN A 121 -5.87 -7.62 -13.92
C ASN A 121 -4.89 -8.70 -14.39
N VAL A 122 -5.03 -9.19 -15.62
CA VAL A 122 -4.15 -10.24 -16.15
C VAL A 122 -3.44 -9.73 -17.39
N TYR A 123 -2.11 -9.73 -17.37
CA TYR A 123 -1.31 -9.26 -18.49
C TYR A 123 -0.08 -10.09 -18.77
N VAL A 124 0.40 -10.00 -20.00
CA VAL A 124 1.74 -10.45 -20.37
C VAL A 124 2.55 -9.30 -20.97
N THR A 125 3.77 -9.12 -20.47
CA THR A 125 4.69 -8.05 -20.87
C THR A 125 5.80 -8.61 -21.75
N LYS A 126 5.98 -8.02 -22.94
CA LYS A 126 7.10 -8.29 -23.84
C LYS A 126 8.04 -7.09 -23.84
N VAL A 127 9.17 -7.21 -23.14
CA VAL A 127 10.16 -6.12 -22.99
C VAL A 127 10.67 -5.64 -24.36
N GLY A 128 10.79 -4.33 -24.54
CA GLY A 128 11.25 -3.68 -25.77
C GLY A 128 12.77 -3.54 -25.83
N SER A 129 13.35 -3.79 -27.02
CA SER A 129 14.81 -3.84 -27.22
C SER A 129 15.52 -2.48 -27.26
N ALA A 130 14.79 -1.37 -27.11
CA ALA A 130 15.35 -0.01 -27.19
C ALA A 130 14.72 0.97 -26.17
N TYR A 131 13.48 0.71 -25.75
CA TYR A 131 12.74 1.50 -24.77
C TYR A 131 12.01 0.55 -23.79
N PRO A 132 12.75 -0.17 -22.92
CA PRO A 132 12.19 -1.23 -22.07
C PRO A 132 11.19 -0.72 -21.04
N ASN A 133 11.33 0.53 -20.55
CA ASN A 133 10.37 1.15 -19.63
C ASN A 133 9.32 2.05 -20.33
N VAL A 134 9.12 1.86 -21.64
CA VAL A 134 8.14 2.65 -22.42
C VAL A 134 7.19 1.72 -23.16
N TYR A 135 5.90 1.77 -22.82
CA TYR A 135 4.92 0.73 -23.12
C TYR A 135 3.91 1.15 -24.18
N ILE A 136 3.66 0.25 -25.13
CA ILE A 136 2.46 0.24 -25.99
C ILE A 136 1.55 -0.85 -25.42
N GLU A 137 0.38 -0.46 -24.93
CA GLU A 137 -0.55 -1.37 -24.25
C GLU A 137 -1.71 -1.72 -25.19
N PHE A 138 -1.95 -3.01 -25.42
CA PHE A 138 -3.12 -3.51 -26.15
C PHE A 138 -4.10 -4.10 -25.13
N SER A 139 -5.32 -3.57 -25.04
CA SER A 139 -6.17 -3.81 -23.88
C SER A 139 -7.67 -3.96 -24.15
N GLY A 140 -8.39 -4.45 -23.13
CA GLY A 140 -9.85 -4.58 -23.06
C GLY A 140 -10.22 -5.33 -21.77
N HIS A 141 -11.44 -5.19 -21.27
CA HIS A 141 -11.87 -5.86 -20.04
C HIS A 141 -12.43 -7.27 -20.29
N TYR A 142 -12.41 -8.11 -19.24
CA TYR A 142 -12.86 -9.50 -19.29
C TYR A 142 -14.00 -9.83 -18.31
N ASP A 143 -14.49 -8.86 -17.53
CA ASP A 143 -15.71 -9.02 -16.73
C ASP A 143 -16.99 -8.66 -17.52
N THR A 144 -18.15 -8.85 -16.89
CA THR A 144 -19.47 -8.51 -17.47
C THR A 144 -20.53 -8.41 -16.36
N VAL A 145 -21.68 -7.77 -16.66
CA VAL A 145 -22.76 -7.54 -15.69
C VAL A 145 -23.60 -8.79 -15.36
N PRO A 146 -24.30 -8.82 -14.20
CA PRO A 146 -25.29 -9.84 -13.89
C PRO A 146 -26.34 -10.06 -15.00
N GLU A 147 -26.61 -11.32 -15.29
CA GLU A 147 -27.52 -11.79 -16.36
C GLU A 147 -27.07 -11.46 -17.81
N SER A 148 -25.86 -10.93 -18.03
CA SER A 148 -25.17 -10.87 -19.35
C SER A 148 -24.15 -12.02 -19.53
N PRO A 149 -24.12 -12.74 -20.67
CA PRO A 149 -23.09 -13.74 -20.96
C PRO A 149 -21.74 -13.16 -21.43
N GLY A 150 -21.67 -11.87 -21.75
CA GLY A 150 -20.44 -11.12 -22.06
C GLY A 150 -19.73 -11.47 -23.37
N GLY A 151 -20.49 -11.79 -24.42
CA GLY A 151 -19.99 -12.08 -25.76
C GLY A 151 -19.33 -10.90 -26.48
N ASN A 152 -20.11 -9.90 -26.90
CA ASN A 152 -19.53 -8.69 -27.47
C ASN A 152 -18.90 -7.81 -26.38
N ASP A 153 -19.36 -7.97 -25.14
CA ASP A 153 -19.17 -7.10 -23.97
C ASP A 153 -18.57 -7.86 -22.75
N ASN A 154 -17.26 -8.14 -22.72
CA ASN A 154 -16.25 -7.79 -23.71
C ASN A 154 -15.30 -8.96 -24.06
N ALA A 155 -15.85 -10.17 -24.23
CA ALA A 155 -15.09 -11.27 -24.83
C ALA A 155 -14.59 -10.95 -26.26
N SER A 156 -15.22 -9.99 -26.97
CA SER A 156 -14.78 -9.56 -28.31
C SER A 156 -13.47 -8.77 -28.30
N GLY A 157 -13.28 -7.84 -27.37
CA GLY A 157 -12.01 -7.14 -27.13
C GLY A 157 -10.98 -8.05 -26.48
N THR A 158 -11.38 -8.78 -25.43
CA THR A 158 -10.50 -9.75 -24.75
C THR A 158 -9.89 -10.76 -25.71
N THR A 159 -10.68 -11.34 -26.62
CA THR A 159 -10.15 -12.31 -27.59
C THR A 159 -9.19 -11.69 -28.60
N ALA A 160 -9.33 -10.39 -28.91
CA ALA A 160 -8.39 -9.68 -29.77
C ALA A 160 -7.04 -9.49 -29.09
N VAL A 161 -7.00 -9.03 -27.83
CA VAL A 161 -5.74 -8.90 -27.06
C VAL A 161 -4.98 -10.22 -27.00
N ILE A 162 -5.68 -11.33 -26.74
CA ILE A 162 -5.11 -12.68 -26.68
C ILE A 162 -4.51 -13.11 -28.04
N GLU A 163 -5.20 -12.83 -29.15
CA GLU A 163 -4.69 -13.12 -30.49
C GLU A 163 -3.53 -12.19 -30.89
N LEU A 164 -3.54 -10.92 -30.46
CA LEU A 164 -2.42 -9.99 -30.67
C LEU A 164 -1.15 -10.46 -29.95
N ALA A 165 -1.26 -10.90 -28.69
CA ALA A 165 -0.15 -11.51 -27.96
C ALA A 165 0.41 -12.71 -28.75
N ARG A 166 -0.47 -13.62 -29.20
CA ARG A 166 -0.07 -14.79 -30.00
C ARG A 166 0.60 -14.44 -31.33
N VAL A 167 0.23 -13.34 -31.98
CA VAL A 167 0.80 -12.90 -33.27
C VAL A 167 2.12 -12.13 -33.08
N LEU A 168 2.24 -11.36 -32.00
CA LEU A 168 3.39 -10.50 -31.72
C LEU A 168 4.42 -11.13 -30.75
N LYS A 169 4.18 -12.36 -30.27
CA LYS A 169 5.08 -13.08 -29.35
C LYS A 169 6.55 -13.07 -29.79
N ASP A 170 6.82 -13.29 -31.06
CA ASP A 170 8.18 -13.36 -31.61
C ASP A 170 8.57 -12.09 -32.41
N TYR A 171 7.75 -11.02 -32.36
CA TYR A 171 8.04 -9.75 -33.03
C TYR A 171 9.19 -8.99 -32.32
N PRO A 172 10.21 -8.47 -33.03
CA PRO A 172 11.33 -7.72 -32.45
C PRO A 172 10.95 -6.27 -32.13
N ASN A 173 10.12 -6.07 -31.11
CA ASN A 173 9.67 -4.77 -30.62
C ASN A 173 10.80 -3.93 -30.01
N ARG A 174 10.73 -2.62 -30.25
CA ARG A 174 11.62 -1.59 -29.71
C ARG A 174 11.10 -1.04 -28.39
N TYR A 175 9.81 -0.73 -28.35
CA TYR A 175 9.05 -0.35 -27.17
C TYR A 175 8.51 -1.60 -26.48
N SER A 176 8.39 -1.59 -25.16
CA SER A 176 7.72 -2.69 -24.46
C SER A 176 6.26 -2.80 -24.91
N MET A 177 5.79 -4.04 -25.09
CA MET A 177 4.40 -4.32 -25.47
C MET A 177 3.72 -5.07 -24.34
N ARG A 178 2.62 -4.52 -23.82
CA ARG A 178 1.83 -5.17 -22.77
C ARG A 178 0.47 -5.56 -23.34
N PHE A 179 0.10 -6.83 -23.20
CA PHE A 179 -1.18 -7.36 -23.63
C PHE A 179 -1.99 -7.62 -22.37
N ILE A 180 -2.99 -6.77 -22.09
CA ILE A 180 -3.57 -6.61 -20.75
C ILE A 180 -5.10 -6.70 -20.75
N LEU A 181 -5.63 -7.38 -19.74
CA LEU A 181 -7.03 -7.73 -19.62
C LEU A 181 -7.56 -7.34 -18.24
N TRP A 182 -8.50 -6.41 -18.23
CA TRP A 182 -8.97 -5.77 -17.00
C TRP A 182 -10.05 -6.56 -16.30
N ALA A 183 -9.97 -6.59 -14.96
CA ALA A 183 -11.07 -6.97 -14.11
C ALA A 183 -11.90 -5.73 -13.72
N ALA A 184 -13.19 -5.94 -13.43
CA ALA A 184 -14.05 -4.94 -12.78
C ALA A 184 -14.21 -3.60 -13.54
N GLU A 185 -14.36 -3.64 -14.87
CA GLU A 185 -14.84 -2.48 -15.65
C GLU A 185 -16.30 -2.19 -15.28
N GLU A 186 -17.14 -3.22 -15.45
CA GLU A 186 -18.60 -3.20 -15.29
C GLU A 186 -19.05 -3.24 -13.82
N TYR A 187 -18.08 -3.14 -12.90
CA TYR A 187 -18.29 -2.75 -11.51
C TYR A 187 -18.84 -1.32 -11.40
N SER A 188 -18.62 -0.51 -12.44
CA SER A 188 -19.22 0.81 -12.72
C SER A 188 -20.72 0.85 -12.39
N VAL A 189 -21.52 0.04 -13.08
CA VAL A 189 -22.99 0.02 -13.04
C VAL A 189 -23.53 -0.53 -11.72
N GLN A 190 -22.77 -1.41 -11.08
CA GLN A 190 -23.22 -2.16 -9.90
C GLN A 190 -22.92 -1.43 -8.58
N ARG A 191 -21.79 -0.73 -8.49
CA ARG A 191 -21.27 -0.19 -7.21
C ARG A 191 -20.68 1.22 -7.27
N GLY A 192 -20.71 1.89 -8.42
CA GLY A 192 -20.36 3.31 -8.51
C GLY A 192 -18.86 3.62 -8.52
N SER A 193 -18.03 2.67 -8.96
CA SER A 193 -16.60 2.88 -9.24
C SER A 193 -16.31 2.27 -10.61
N ALA A 194 -16.17 3.13 -11.62
CA ALA A 194 -16.05 2.70 -13.02
C ALA A 194 -14.61 2.41 -13.42
N TYR A 195 -14.42 1.52 -14.40
CA TYR A 195 -13.12 1.21 -15.00
C TYR A 195 -12.09 0.82 -13.93
N TYR A 196 -12.48 -0.02 -12.95
CA TYR A 196 -11.74 -0.14 -11.69
C TYR A 196 -10.37 -0.81 -11.88
N GLY A 197 -10.30 -1.88 -12.68
CA GLY A 197 -9.04 -2.57 -12.98
C GLY A 197 -8.06 -1.72 -13.78
N SER A 198 -8.51 -1.11 -14.88
CA SER A 198 -7.70 -0.19 -15.70
C SER A 198 -7.22 1.03 -14.93
N THR A 199 -8.07 1.62 -14.07
CA THR A 199 -7.68 2.72 -13.16
C THR A 199 -6.63 2.29 -12.15
N TYR A 200 -6.77 1.10 -11.55
CA TYR A 200 -5.76 0.56 -10.64
C TYR A 200 -4.42 0.32 -11.35
N HIS A 201 -4.42 -0.31 -12.53
CA HIS A 201 -3.19 -0.53 -13.31
C HIS A 201 -2.51 0.78 -13.71
N VAL A 202 -3.24 1.78 -14.21
CA VAL A 202 -2.62 3.07 -14.58
C VAL A 202 -1.98 3.73 -13.36
N GLN A 203 -2.59 3.64 -12.17
CA GLN A 203 -1.97 4.06 -10.92
C GLN A 203 -0.69 3.26 -10.60
N GLN A 204 -0.74 1.92 -10.68
CA GLN A 204 0.42 1.08 -10.38
C GLN A 204 1.55 1.27 -11.41
N ALA A 205 1.24 1.41 -12.69
CA ALA A 205 2.20 1.67 -13.76
C ALA A 205 2.94 3.00 -13.53
N LEU A 206 2.21 4.07 -13.22
CA LEU A 206 2.80 5.37 -12.89
C LEU A 206 3.62 5.32 -11.59
N ALA A 207 3.18 4.57 -10.58
CA ALA A 207 3.94 4.35 -9.34
C ALA A 207 5.22 3.54 -9.57
N ARG A 208 5.22 2.58 -10.51
CA ARG A 208 6.41 1.85 -10.98
C ARG A 208 7.30 2.67 -11.93
N GLY A 209 6.98 3.96 -12.17
CA GLY A 209 7.75 4.83 -13.07
C GLY A 209 7.62 4.47 -14.56
N GLU A 210 6.60 3.70 -14.95
CA GLU A 210 6.39 3.23 -16.32
C GLU A 210 5.84 4.33 -17.23
N GLN A 211 6.38 4.45 -18.45
CA GLN A 211 5.89 5.43 -19.42
C GLN A 211 4.95 4.77 -20.44
N ILE A 212 3.65 5.05 -20.36
CA ILE A 212 2.69 4.57 -21.36
C ILE A 212 2.73 5.49 -22.60
N LYS A 213 3.25 4.98 -23.72
CA LYS A 213 3.28 5.68 -25.02
C LYS A 213 1.90 5.76 -25.65
N ALA A 214 1.13 4.66 -25.58
CA ALA A 214 -0.25 4.60 -26.04
C ALA A 214 -0.99 3.42 -25.41
N GLY A 215 -2.19 3.68 -24.87
CA GLY A 215 -3.22 2.65 -24.66
C GLY A 215 -4.05 2.44 -25.94
N LEU A 216 -4.14 1.19 -26.40
CA LEU A 216 -4.97 0.76 -27.54
C LEU A 216 -6.08 -0.15 -27.01
N VAL A 217 -7.14 0.49 -26.53
CA VAL A 217 -8.30 -0.18 -25.91
C VAL A 217 -9.22 -0.74 -27.00
N MET A 218 -9.76 -1.92 -26.77
CA MET A 218 -10.72 -2.59 -27.65
C MET A 218 -11.97 -2.96 -26.85
N ASP A 219 -13.05 -2.23 -27.12
CA ASP A 219 -14.34 -2.40 -26.47
C ASP A 219 -15.45 -2.61 -27.52
N HIS A 220 -16.34 -3.57 -27.30
CA HIS A 220 -17.50 -3.86 -28.16
C HIS A 220 -17.19 -4.11 -29.66
N ILE A 221 -15.95 -4.50 -30.02
CA ILE A 221 -15.42 -4.48 -31.39
C ILE A 221 -16.07 -5.45 -32.41
N GLY A 222 -17.00 -6.30 -31.97
CA GLY A 222 -17.69 -7.28 -32.81
C GLY A 222 -18.98 -6.82 -33.48
N TRP A 223 -19.40 -5.56 -33.34
CA TRP A 223 -20.65 -5.09 -33.94
C TRP A 223 -20.49 -4.62 -35.41
N PRO A 224 -21.20 -5.20 -36.39
CA PRO A 224 -21.17 -4.75 -37.79
C PRO A 224 -22.07 -3.52 -38.01
N TYR A 225 -21.73 -2.64 -38.95
CA TYR A 225 -22.48 -1.40 -39.20
C TYR A 225 -23.11 -1.37 -40.61
N PRO A 226 -24.42 -1.69 -40.76
CA PRO A 226 -25.09 -1.74 -42.07
C PRO A 226 -25.23 -0.40 -42.79
N GLY A 227 -24.88 0.72 -42.16
CA GLY A 227 -24.86 2.06 -42.77
C GLY A 227 -23.57 2.38 -43.52
N ASP A 228 -22.50 1.60 -43.34
CA ASP A 228 -21.24 1.76 -44.09
C ASP A 228 -21.24 0.86 -45.34
N PRO A 229 -20.74 1.33 -46.51
CA PRO A 229 -20.72 0.53 -47.73
C PRO A 229 -19.90 -0.77 -47.67
N THR A 230 -19.02 -0.94 -46.67
CA THR A 230 -18.31 -2.20 -46.41
C THR A 230 -19.14 -3.20 -45.60
N GLY A 231 -20.10 -2.73 -44.80
CA GLY A 231 -20.84 -3.49 -43.79
C GLY A 231 -20.17 -3.56 -42.41
N TYR A 232 -18.97 -3.00 -42.26
CA TYR A 232 -18.10 -3.11 -41.08
C TYR A 232 -17.65 -1.73 -40.62
N MET A 233 -17.34 -1.56 -39.35
CA MET A 233 -16.89 -0.27 -38.82
C MET A 233 -15.96 -0.43 -37.62
N ASN A 234 -14.91 0.40 -37.58
CA ASN A 234 -14.26 0.79 -36.35
C ASN A 234 -14.56 2.27 -36.10
N GLN A 235 -15.11 2.56 -34.93
CA GLN A 235 -15.37 3.91 -34.45
C GLN A 235 -14.38 4.15 -33.30
N VAL A 236 -13.50 5.14 -33.44
CA VAL A 236 -12.37 5.35 -32.53
C VAL A 236 -12.59 6.56 -31.62
N SER A 237 -12.82 6.31 -30.33
CA SER A 237 -12.89 7.35 -29.30
C SER A 237 -11.48 7.84 -28.97
N TYR A 238 -11.27 9.17 -28.88
CA TYR A 238 -9.97 9.78 -28.58
C TYR A 238 -10.10 11.06 -27.74
N ASN A 239 -9.08 11.38 -26.94
CA ASN A 239 -9.01 12.65 -26.20
C ASN A 239 -7.61 13.29 -26.32
N GLY A 240 -7.56 14.59 -26.59
CA GLY A 240 -6.31 15.32 -26.86
C GLY A 240 -5.71 15.09 -28.26
N ALA A 241 -4.67 15.87 -28.57
CA ALA A 241 -4.11 15.96 -29.93
C ALA A 241 -3.29 14.72 -30.35
N GLU A 242 -2.58 14.08 -29.42
CA GLU A 242 -1.79 12.88 -29.74
C GLU A 242 -2.68 11.64 -29.90
N ALA A 243 -3.69 11.46 -29.05
CA ALA A 243 -4.72 10.45 -29.29
C ALA A 243 -5.46 10.70 -30.63
N GLN A 244 -5.70 11.96 -31.01
CA GLN A 244 -6.23 12.28 -32.34
C GLN A 244 -5.27 11.87 -33.47
N ARG A 245 -3.95 12.00 -33.30
CA ARG A 245 -2.95 11.51 -34.26
C ARG A 245 -3.05 9.99 -34.40
N ILE A 246 -3.13 9.26 -33.30
CA ILE A 246 -3.29 7.80 -33.29
C ILE A 246 -4.62 7.39 -33.90
N ALA A 247 -5.73 8.05 -33.60
CA ALA A 247 -7.03 7.80 -34.22
C ALA A 247 -6.98 8.00 -35.75
N ASN A 248 -6.30 9.04 -36.24
CA ASN A 248 -6.08 9.21 -37.68
C ASN A 248 -5.19 8.08 -38.29
N LEU A 249 -4.28 7.50 -37.51
CA LEU A 249 -3.45 6.37 -37.95
C LEU A 249 -4.30 5.11 -38.22
N PHE A 250 -5.41 4.88 -37.49
CA PHE A 250 -6.38 3.81 -37.82
C PHE A 250 -6.98 3.96 -39.23
N ASN A 251 -7.27 5.20 -39.66
CA ASN A 251 -7.76 5.51 -41.01
C ASN A 251 -6.67 5.33 -42.08
N GLN A 252 -5.41 5.63 -41.71
CA GLN A 252 -4.27 5.43 -42.58
C GLN A 252 -3.98 3.94 -42.77
N VAL A 253 -3.80 3.14 -41.72
CA VAL A 253 -3.40 1.71 -41.84
C VAL A 253 -4.43 0.88 -42.62
N ARG A 254 -5.73 1.21 -42.55
CA ARG A 254 -6.73 0.53 -43.38
C ARG A 254 -6.55 0.83 -44.88
N SER A 255 -5.99 1.98 -45.23
CA SER A 255 -5.69 2.40 -46.60
C SER A 255 -4.35 1.82 -47.07
N ASP A 256 -3.32 1.90 -46.23
CA ASP A 256 -1.96 1.44 -46.52
C ASP A 256 -1.89 -0.09 -46.67
N TYR A 257 -2.69 -0.84 -45.89
CA TYR A 257 -2.73 -2.31 -45.89
C TYR A 257 -4.02 -2.93 -46.45
N GLY A 258 -4.96 -2.12 -46.92
CA GLY A 258 -6.20 -2.61 -47.55
C GLY A 258 -7.19 -3.30 -46.61
N ILE A 259 -7.17 -3.00 -45.31
CA ILE A 259 -8.12 -3.54 -44.33
C ILE A 259 -9.51 -2.98 -44.64
N VAL A 260 -10.43 -3.82 -45.14
CA VAL A 260 -11.73 -3.38 -45.65
C VAL A 260 -12.71 -3.09 -44.50
N ILE A 261 -12.61 -1.93 -43.87
CA ILE A 261 -13.48 -1.53 -42.75
C ILE A 261 -13.87 -0.06 -42.84
N GLY A 262 -15.12 0.25 -42.50
CA GLY A 262 -15.60 1.62 -42.28
C GLY A 262 -14.87 2.29 -41.12
N PHE A 263 -14.83 3.62 -41.10
CA PHE A 263 -14.07 4.36 -40.09
C PHE A 263 -14.77 5.66 -39.70
N GLY A 264 -14.87 5.88 -38.39
CA GLY A 264 -15.21 7.17 -37.80
C GLY A 264 -14.41 7.41 -36.51
N MET A 265 -14.52 8.63 -35.98
CA MET A 265 -13.87 9.03 -34.73
C MET A 265 -14.82 9.87 -33.90
N ASP A 266 -14.78 9.70 -32.58
CA ASP A 266 -15.48 10.55 -31.62
C ASP A 266 -14.48 11.22 -30.67
N ALA A 267 -14.64 12.52 -30.44
CA ALA A 267 -13.76 13.31 -29.60
C ALA A 267 -14.31 13.42 -28.18
N GLY A 268 -13.56 12.94 -27.18
CA GLY A 268 -13.94 13.02 -25.77
C GLY A 268 -15.16 12.18 -25.38
N VAL A 269 -15.52 11.16 -26.18
CA VAL A 269 -16.50 10.15 -25.75
C VAL A 269 -15.80 9.18 -24.80
N GLN A 270 -16.24 9.22 -23.56
CA GLN A 270 -15.83 8.40 -22.43
C GLN A 270 -16.77 7.21 -22.33
N ASN A 271 -16.32 6.00 -22.69
CA ASN A 271 -17.20 4.83 -22.74
C ASN A 271 -16.58 3.47 -22.36
N SER A 272 -15.29 3.39 -22.06
CA SER A 272 -14.63 2.20 -21.47
C SER A 272 -13.27 2.58 -20.85
N ASP A 273 -12.37 1.61 -20.67
CA ASP A 273 -11.07 1.71 -19.99
C ASP A 273 -10.13 2.82 -20.51
N GLU A 274 -10.38 3.42 -21.68
CA GLU A 274 -9.60 4.56 -22.15
C GLU A 274 -9.68 5.78 -21.20
N HIS A 275 -10.76 5.86 -20.41
CA HIS A 275 -10.97 6.86 -19.37
C HIS A 275 -9.81 6.93 -18.38
N SER A 276 -9.37 5.77 -17.88
CA SER A 276 -8.33 5.63 -16.87
C SER A 276 -6.97 6.15 -17.34
N TYR A 277 -6.71 6.16 -18.65
CA TYR A 277 -5.53 6.81 -19.20
C TYR A 277 -5.71 8.33 -19.29
N TRP A 278 -6.87 8.79 -19.77
CA TRP A 278 -7.14 10.22 -19.99
C TRP A 278 -7.21 11.03 -18.69
N ASP A 279 -7.72 10.46 -17.60
CA ASP A 279 -7.74 11.10 -16.27
C ASP A 279 -6.33 11.45 -15.76
N TYR A 280 -5.36 10.59 -16.08
CA TYR A 280 -3.95 10.77 -15.74
C TYR A 280 -3.16 11.50 -16.84
N GLY A 281 -3.85 12.07 -17.83
CA GLY A 281 -3.25 12.82 -18.95
C GLY A 281 -2.48 11.97 -19.96
N LEU A 282 -2.60 10.64 -19.89
CA LEU A 282 -1.93 9.69 -20.77
C LEU A 282 -2.64 9.58 -22.13
N THR A 283 -1.88 9.18 -23.14
CA THR A 283 -2.41 8.95 -24.49
C THR A 283 -3.07 7.58 -24.57
N ALA A 284 -4.37 7.54 -24.86
CA ALA A 284 -5.08 6.32 -25.24
C ALA A 284 -6.17 6.59 -26.29
N VAL A 285 -6.55 5.54 -27.01
CA VAL A 285 -7.71 5.51 -27.91
C VAL A 285 -8.49 4.21 -27.74
N SER A 286 -9.80 4.26 -28.00
CA SER A 286 -10.70 3.12 -27.84
C SER A 286 -11.34 2.74 -29.17
N SER A 287 -11.14 1.51 -29.62
CA SER A 287 -11.78 0.94 -30.81
C SER A 287 -13.13 0.33 -30.45
N GLY A 288 -14.18 0.68 -31.22
CA GLY A 288 -15.54 0.10 -31.10
C GLY A 288 -16.55 0.94 -30.30
N GLY A 289 -16.16 2.16 -29.90
CA GLY A 289 -17.03 3.12 -29.21
C GLY A 289 -18.29 3.48 -30.01
N GLY A 290 -19.32 3.98 -29.32
CA GLY A 290 -20.53 4.49 -29.98
C GLY A 290 -21.82 4.31 -29.18
N TRP A 291 -22.83 5.09 -29.55
CA TRP A 291 -24.09 5.20 -28.81
C TRP A 291 -24.88 3.89 -28.72
N LEU A 292 -25.45 3.64 -27.53
CA LEU A 292 -26.31 2.50 -27.16
C LEU A 292 -27.39 2.12 -28.18
N TYR A 293 -27.87 3.09 -28.98
CA TYR A 293 -28.82 2.87 -30.09
C TYR A 293 -28.37 1.80 -31.09
N TYR A 294 -27.06 1.55 -31.21
CA TYR A 294 -26.48 0.56 -32.11
C TYR A 294 -26.15 -0.79 -31.43
N ARG A 295 -26.31 -0.93 -30.11
CA ARG A 295 -25.87 -2.12 -29.34
C ARG A 295 -27.08 -2.90 -28.75
N PRO A 296 -27.94 -3.57 -29.55
CA PRO A 296 -29.24 -4.12 -29.12
C PRO A 296 -29.18 -5.33 -28.17
N HIS A 297 -27.98 -5.78 -27.79
CA HIS A 297 -27.75 -6.91 -26.90
C HIS A 297 -26.89 -6.56 -25.67
N TYR A 298 -26.34 -5.35 -25.60
CA TYR A 298 -25.55 -4.86 -24.45
C TYR A 298 -26.27 -5.11 -23.12
N HIS A 299 -25.51 -5.50 -22.09
CA HIS A 299 -26.00 -5.81 -20.74
C HIS A 299 -27.22 -6.74 -20.71
N SER A 300 -27.23 -7.79 -21.54
CA SER A 300 -28.39 -8.68 -21.63
C SER A 300 -28.05 -10.12 -21.99
N CYS A 301 -29.00 -11.01 -21.72
CA CYS A 301 -29.08 -12.38 -22.23
C CYS A 301 -28.87 -12.55 -23.75
N GLY A 302 -28.97 -11.48 -24.54
CA GLY A 302 -28.67 -11.49 -25.96
C GLY A 302 -27.18 -11.44 -26.28
N ASP A 303 -26.32 -10.99 -25.36
CA ASP A 303 -24.90 -10.79 -25.63
C ASP A 303 -24.13 -12.10 -25.62
N THR A 304 -24.06 -12.70 -26.81
CA THR A 304 -23.65 -14.09 -27.01
C THR A 304 -22.77 -14.18 -28.24
N VAL A 305 -21.86 -15.16 -28.26
CA VAL A 305 -20.96 -15.42 -29.39
C VAL A 305 -21.68 -15.59 -30.73
N SER A 306 -22.93 -16.07 -30.69
CA SER A 306 -23.83 -16.17 -31.86
C SER A 306 -24.25 -14.83 -32.48
N ASN A 307 -24.10 -13.71 -31.76
CA ASN A 307 -24.51 -12.37 -32.19
C ASN A 307 -23.31 -11.43 -32.48
N ILE A 308 -22.07 -11.94 -32.40
CA ILE A 308 -20.83 -11.22 -32.72
C ILE A 308 -20.50 -11.41 -34.22
N ASP A 309 -20.21 -10.33 -34.96
CA ASP A 309 -19.57 -10.45 -36.27
C ASP A 309 -18.04 -10.50 -36.12
N PHE A 310 -17.51 -11.72 -36.04
CA PHE A 310 -16.06 -11.97 -35.99
C PHE A 310 -15.27 -11.46 -37.20
N THR A 311 -15.95 -11.07 -38.29
CA THR A 311 -15.32 -10.36 -39.41
C THR A 311 -15.08 -8.89 -39.08
N ASN A 312 -15.91 -8.28 -38.24
CA ASN A 312 -15.63 -6.95 -37.66
C ASN A 312 -14.48 -7.06 -36.64
N VAL A 313 -14.58 -8.00 -35.67
CA VAL A 313 -13.53 -8.28 -34.68
C VAL A 313 -12.17 -8.42 -35.38
N LEU A 314 -12.04 -9.35 -36.34
CA LEU A 314 -10.81 -9.60 -37.10
C LEU A 314 -10.20 -8.31 -37.68
N ARG A 315 -11.02 -7.45 -38.28
CA ARG A 315 -10.55 -6.23 -38.96
C ARG A 315 -10.18 -5.12 -37.97
N VAL A 316 -10.87 -5.03 -36.83
CA VAL A 316 -10.48 -4.14 -35.72
C VAL A 316 -9.18 -4.63 -35.08
N THR A 317 -9.00 -5.93 -34.85
CA THR A 317 -7.74 -6.52 -34.38
C THR A 317 -6.60 -6.22 -35.35
N GLN A 318 -6.82 -6.39 -36.66
CA GLN A 318 -5.82 -6.07 -37.70
C GLN A 318 -5.46 -4.58 -37.75
N GLN A 319 -6.41 -3.66 -37.52
CA GLN A 319 -6.09 -2.22 -37.40
C GLN A 319 -5.26 -1.94 -36.14
N ASN A 320 -5.67 -2.45 -34.97
CA ASN A 320 -4.93 -2.26 -33.72
C ASN A 320 -3.50 -2.78 -33.81
N LEU A 321 -3.31 -3.98 -34.38
CA LEU A 321 -1.98 -4.53 -34.70
C LEU A 321 -1.15 -3.57 -35.56
N ALA A 322 -1.72 -3.09 -36.67
CA ALA A 322 -1.01 -2.23 -37.60
C ALA A 322 -0.65 -0.85 -36.98
N VAL A 323 -1.52 -0.30 -36.13
CA VAL A 323 -1.27 0.92 -35.38
C VAL A 323 -0.16 0.72 -34.35
N GLY A 324 -0.25 -0.32 -33.52
CA GLY A 324 0.77 -0.63 -32.51
C GLY A 324 2.16 -0.89 -33.12
N LEU A 325 2.22 -1.60 -34.25
CA LEU A 325 3.47 -1.80 -34.98
C LEU A 325 4.01 -0.51 -35.61
N LYS A 326 3.15 0.41 -36.10
CA LYS A 326 3.61 1.74 -36.54
C LYS A 326 4.15 2.56 -35.38
N LEU A 327 3.47 2.58 -34.23
CA LEU A 327 3.93 3.25 -33.02
C LEU A 327 5.27 2.68 -32.52
N ASP A 328 5.52 1.38 -32.67
CA ASP A 328 6.82 0.77 -32.34
C ASP A 328 7.97 1.24 -33.25
N THR A 329 7.68 1.47 -34.55
CA THR A 329 8.68 1.96 -35.50
C THR A 329 9.03 3.45 -35.36
N GLU A 330 8.21 4.24 -34.65
CA GLU A 330 8.46 5.66 -34.40
C GLU A 330 9.64 5.87 -33.45
N VAL A 331 10.76 6.39 -33.96
CA VAL A 331 11.92 6.81 -33.14
C VAL A 331 11.51 7.92 -32.16
N ALA A 332 12.01 7.88 -30.93
CA ALA A 332 11.83 8.98 -29.98
C ALA A 332 12.31 10.32 -30.59
N GLY A 333 11.39 11.28 -30.75
CA GLY A 333 11.63 12.57 -31.41
C GLY A 333 11.39 12.62 -32.93
N ALA A 334 10.94 11.53 -33.58
CA ALA A 334 10.55 11.53 -35.00
C ALA A 334 9.07 11.89 -35.24
N THR A 335 8.21 11.68 -34.25
CA THR A 335 6.92 12.39 -34.15
C THR A 335 7.15 13.75 -33.50
N SER A 336 6.32 14.74 -33.87
CA SER A 336 6.47 16.10 -33.38
C SER A 336 6.21 16.17 -31.87
N THR A 337 7.25 16.47 -31.08
CA THR A 337 7.11 16.87 -29.68
C THR A 337 6.01 17.93 -29.57
N PRO A 338 4.98 17.76 -28.72
CA PRO A 338 4.00 18.79 -28.43
C PRO A 338 4.62 19.92 -27.59
N THR A 339 5.50 20.72 -28.19
CA THR A 339 6.00 21.96 -27.60
C THR A 339 4.81 22.91 -27.48
N HIS A 340 4.14 22.91 -26.32
CA HIS A 340 2.88 23.60 -26.10
C HIS A 340 3.04 25.11 -25.87
N THR A 341 3.75 25.76 -26.79
CA THR A 341 3.82 27.21 -26.94
C THR A 341 2.47 27.72 -27.42
N VAL A 342 1.69 28.34 -26.53
CA VAL A 342 0.40 28.95 -26.88
C VAL A 342 0.62 30.25 -27.65
N THR A 343 0.87 30.14 -28.96
CA THR A 343 1.00 31.27 -29.89
C THR A 343 0.00 31.18 -31.04
N GLY A 344 -1.16 31.81 -30.85
CA GLY A 344 -2.17 32.05 -31.89
C GLY A 344 -2.58 33.52 -31.91
N THR A 345 -1.87 34.35 -32.67
CA THR A 345 -1.94 35.81 -32.57
C THR A 345 -3.13 36.42 -33.34
N PRO A 346 -4.02 37.20 -32.70
CA PRO A 346 -4.94 38.10 -33.41
C PRO A 346 -4.18 39.24 -34.13
N PRO A 347 -4.79 39.92 -35.13
CA PRO A 347 -4.05 40.78 -36.06
C PRO A 347 -3.52 42.07 -35.43
N THR A 348 -2.35 42.52 -35.91
CA THR A 348 -1.63 43.70 -35.45
C THR A 348 -2.41 45.01 -35.65
N PRO A 349 -2.75 45.76 -34.58
CA PRO A 349 -3.26 47.12 -34.72
C PRO A 349 -2.13 48.13 -34.96
N ILE A 350 -2.43 49.20 -35.67
CA ILE A 350 -1.50 50.31 -35.96
C ILE A 350 -1.23 51.12 -34.67
N PRO A 351 0.01 51.56 -34.39
CA PRO A 351 0.35 52.14 -33.09
C PRO A 351 -0.13 53.58 -32.90
N THR A 352 -0.82 53.85 -31.78
CA THR A 352 -1.01 55.19 -31.20
C THR A 352 -1.02 55.15 -29.67
N ASN A 353 -0.09 55.88 -29.05
CA ASN A 353 -0.11 56.60 -27.75
C ASN A 353 -1.30 56.32 -26.78
N THR A 354 -1.13 56.18 -25.46
CA THR A 354 -0.16 56.84 -24.54
C THR A 354 0.10 55.97 -23.27
N PRO A 355 0.62 56.43 -22.10
CA PRO A 355 1.40 55.55 -21.20
C PRO A 355 0.55 54.56 -20.38
N GLY A 356 1.12 53.39 -20.07
CA GLY A 356 0.48 52.34 -19.27
C GLY A 356 0.89 52.34 -17.79
N PRO A 357 -0.02 51.92 -16.87
CA PRO A 357 0.33 51.48 -15.52
C PRO A 357 0.75 49.99 -15.51
N SER A 358 1.56 49.61 -14.53
CA SER A 358 1.99 48.21 -14.33
C SER A 358 0.87 47.30 -13.84
N THR A 359 0.87 46.05 -14.28
CA THR A 359 0.09 44.94 -13.71
C THR A 359 0.99 43.71 -13.48
N PRO A 360 0.68 42.83 -12.51
CA PRO A 360 1.68 41.91 -11.95
C PRO A 360 1.88 40.63 -12.77
N THR A 361 3.05 40.01 -12.62
CA THR A 361 3.39 38.70 -13.17
C THR A 361 3.01 37.58 -12.21
N ASN A 362 2.22 36.60 -12.66
CA ASN A 362 2.10 35.31 -11.97
C ASN A 362 3.38 34.50 -12.20
N THR A 363 4.25 34.49 -11.19
CA THR A 363 5.40 33.59 -11.09
C THR A 363 5.38 33.02 -9.68
N PRO A 364 5.44 31.68 -9.50
CA PRO A 364 5.58 31.09 -8.17
C PRO A 364 6.81 31.66 -7.46
N ILE A 365 6.66 32.05 -6.20
CA ILE A 365 7.77 32.54 -5.38
C ILE A 365 8.40 31.32 -4.68
N PRO A 366 9.71 31.06 -4.80
CA PRO A 366 10.36 29.99 -4.07
C PRO A 366 10.31 30.21 -2.55
N GLY A 367 10.20 29.14 -1.76
CA GLY A 367 10.65 29.15 -0.36
C GLY A 367 9.74 28.58 0.73
N MET A 368 8.52 28.10 0.45
CA MET A 368 7.73 27.32 1.42
C MET A 368 6.90 26.20 0.76
N GLU A 369 7.22 24.97 1.12
CA GLU A 369 6.51 23.72 0.86
C GLU A 369 5.07 23.74 1.41
N PHE A 370 4.22 22.77 1.06
CA PHE A 370 2.85 22.67 1.59
C PHE A 370 2.64 21.33 2.32
N PRO A 371 2.06 21.32 3.54
CA PRO A 371 1.74 22.50 4.36
C PRO A 371 3.01 23.19 4.90
N SER A 372 2.93 24.51 5.10
CA SER A 372 3.96 25.31 5.81
C SER A 372 3.63 25.56 7.28
N THR A 373 2.47 25.08 7.72
CA THR A 373 1.94 25.17 9.08
C THR A 373 1.66 23.77 9.62
N GLY A 374 1.63 23.63 10.95
CA GLY A 374 1.41 22.35 11.60
C GLY A 374 -0.05 21.90 11.62
N GLU A 375 -0.22 20.64 11.99
CA GLU A 375 -1.47 20.10 12.52
C GLU A 375 -1.93 20.89 13.76
N ILE A 376 -3.24 20.98 13.95
CA ILE A 376 -3.88 21.73 15.04
C ILE A 376 -4.88 20.85 15.82
N ASP A 377 -5.56 19.91 15.15
CA ASP A 377 -6.45 18.93 15.78
C ASP A 377 -6.45 17.62 14.99
N ASN A 378 -5.90 16.56 15.57
CA ASN A 378 -5.93 15.20 15.02
C ASN A 378 -7.09 14.36 15.56
N PHE A 379 -8.02 14.94 16.31
CA PHE A 379 -9.23 14.27 16.79
C PHE A 379 -8.99 12.98 17.62
N ASN A 380 -7.75 12.70 18.04
CA ASN A 380 -7.35 11.50 18.80
C ASN A 380 -7.77 11.60 20.28
N GLN A 381 -9.08 11.72 20.49
CA GLN A 381 -9.75 11.79 21.78
C GLN A 381 -10.90 10.76 21.86
N PRO A 382 -11.45 10.45 23.04
CA PRO A 382 -12.50 9.45 23.19
C PRO A 382 -13.78 9.79 22.41
N ASP A 383 -14.60 8.77 22.14
CA ASP A 383 -15.90 8.90 21.47
C ASP A 383 -16.85 9.88 22.21
N GLU A 384 -16.92 11.13 21.73
CA GLU A 384 -17.70 12.21 22.35
C GLU A 384 -18.19 13.28 21.34
N SER A 385 -18.95 14.27 21.81
CA SER A 385 -19.32 15.44 21.00
C SER A 385 -18.11 16.35 20.76
N LEU A 386 -17.95 16.88 19.54
CA LEU A 386 -16.80 17.71 19.16
C LEU A 386 -16.45 18.79 20.21
N GLY A 387 -15.17 18.82 20.58
CA GLY A 387 -14.69 19.56 21.75
C GLY A 387 -14.76 21.08 21.64
N GLY A 388 -14.63 21.76 22.79
CA GLY A 388 -14.73 23.23 22.92
C GLY A 388 -13.65 24.05 22.19
N ASN A 389 -12.72 23.40 21.50
CA ASN A 389 -11.78 24.04 20.57
C ASN A 389 -12.43 24.37 19.21
N TRP A 390 -13.67 23.94 18.96
CA TRP A 390 -14.44 24.30 17.78
C TRP A 390 -15.64 25.19 18.13
N SER A 391 -16.05 26.06 17.22
CA SER A 391 -17.35 26.74 17.26
C SER A 391 -17.99 26.80 15.87
N GLY A 392 -19.21 27.33 15.76
CA GLY A 392 -20.11 27.07 14.63
C GLY A 392 -21.11 25.97 14.96
N ILE A 393 -21.59 25.23 13.95
CA ILE A 393 -22.63 24.21 14.11
C ILE A 393 -21.99 22.85 14.46
N VAL A 394 -21.47 22.73 15.67
CA VAL A 394 -20.79 21.49 16.14
C VAL A 394 -21.73 20.29 16.32
N ALA A 395 -23.05 20.47 16.24
CA ALA A 395 -24.05 19.46 16.61
C ALA A 395 -24.16 18.27 15.63
N GLY A 396 -23.65 18.40 14.39
CA GLY A 396 -23.54 17.31 13.43
C GLY A 396 -22.21 16.54 13.50
N TYR A 397 -21.31 16.90 14.41
CA TYR A 397 -19.95 16.36 14.50
C TYR A 397 -19.72 15.63 15.82
N SER A 398 -19.14 14.44 15.74
CA SER A 398 -18.76 13.62 16.89
C SER A 398 -17.41 12.96 16.64
N ILE A 399 -16.58 12.85 17.67
CA ILE A 399 -15.41 12.00 17.62
C ILE A 399 -15.87 10.56 17.77
N THR A 400 -15.33 9.64 16.98
CA THR A 400 -15.64 8.21 17.08
C THR A 400 -14.47 7.40 16.54
N SER A 401 -13.88 6.55 17.38
CA SER A 401 -12.66 5.79 17.04
C SER A 401 -11.51 6.71 16.60
N ASN A 402 -11.21 7.71 17.44
CA ASN A 402 -10.16 8.74 17.26
C ASN A 402 -10.31 9.66 16.03
N GLN A 403 -11.44 9.64 15.32
CA GLN A 403 -11.62 10.44 14.10
C GLN A 403 -12.90 11.27 14.13
N LEU A 404 -12.90 12.40 13.42
CA LEU A 404 -14.05 13.30 13.30
C LEU A 404 -15.10 12.70 12.37
N ARG A 405 -16.19 12.19 12.92
CA ARG A 405 -17.34 11.70 12.13
C ARG A 405 -18.37 12.80 11.89
N VAL A 406 -18.73 12.96 10.62
CA VAL A 406 -19.81 13.82 10.16
C VAL A 406 -21.12 13.01 10.14
N SER A 407 -22.06 13.33 11.02
CA SER A 407 -23.41 12.75 11.04
C SER A 407 -24.45 13.59 10.25
N ASN A 408 -24.06 14.82 9.89
CA ASN A 408 -24.88 15.85 9.25
C ASN A 408 -25.48 15.44 7.88
N SER A 409 -26.74 15.81 7.62
CA SER A 409 -27.44 15.63 6.33
C SER A 409 -27.88 16.95 5.66
N GLY A 410 -27.39 18.10 6.12
CA GLY A 410 -27.65 19.45 5.58
C GLY A 410 -26.37 20.28 5.53
N GLU A 411 -26.47 21.61 5.60
CA GLU A 411 -25.33 22.54 5.62
C GLU A 411 -24.85 22.77 7.06
N GLN A 412 -23.57 22.52 7.38
CA GLN A 412 -22.98 22.84 8.69
C GLN A 412 -21.51 23.26 8.57
N ASP A 413 -21.21 24.45 9.09
CA ASP A 413 -19.88 25.04 9.16
C ASP A 413 -19.33 25.07 10.59
N ILE A 414 -18.05 24.72 10.76
CA ILE A 414 -17.32 24.78 12.03
C ILE A 414 -15.94 25.42 11.85
N TYR A 415 -15.51 26.20 12.83
CA TYR A 415 -14.27 26.96 12.81
C TYR A 415 -13.43 26.68 14.05
N TRP A 416 -12.12 26.75 13.90
CA TRP A 416 -11.19 26.59 15.01
C TRP A 416 -11.23 27.81 15.96
N ASN A 417 -11.41 27.56 17.26
CA ASN A 417 -11.41 28.59 18.30
C ASN A 417 -9.97 29.04 18.59
N GLY A 418 -9.60 30.18 18.03
CA GLY A 418 -8.33 30.84 18.30
C GLY A 418 -8.42 32.36 18.16
N SER A 419 -7.25 32.99 17.99
CA SER A 419 -7.20 34.31 17.36
C SER A 419 -7.33 34.13 15.83
N SER A 420 -7.91 35.09 15.13
CA SER A 420 -7.93 35.05 13.65
C SER A 420 -6.51 35.12 13.07
N PHE A 421 -6.27 34.36 12.01
CA PHE A 421 -4.99 34.27 11.32
C PHE A 421 -4.80 35.43 10.34
N GLY A 422 -3.55 35.71 9.95
CA GLY A 422 -3.19 36.82 9.06
C GLY A 422 -3.78 36.73 7.64
N ALA A 423 -3.39 37.66 6.78
CA ALA A 423 -3.91 37.76 5.41
C ALA A 423 -3.36 36.69 4.44
N ASP A 424 -2.31 35.98 4.84
CA ASP A 424 -1.71 34.85 4.14
C ASP A 424 -1.97 33.59 4.98
N GLN A 425 -2.88 32.74 4.51
CA GLN A 425 -3.40 31.58 5.25
C GLN A 425 -3.23 30.26 4.50
N GLU A 426 -3.29 29.17 5.25
CA GLU A 426 -3.52 27.83 4.74
C GLU A 426 -4.36 27.00 5.73
N ALA A 427 -4.97 25.93 5.23
CA ALA A 427 -5.73 24.94 5.99
C ALA A 427 -5.67 23.58 5.28
N PHE A 428 -5.72 22.48 6.03
CA PHE A 428 -5.72 21.13 5.49
C PHE A 428 -6.45 20.13 6.41
N VAL A 429 -6.86 18.99 5.85
CA VAL A 429 -7.50 17.88 6.56
C VAL A 429 -7.25 16.56 5.82
N THR A 430 -7.15 15.45 6.53
CA THR A 430 -7.08 14.10 5.96
C THR A 430 -8.49 13.51 5.84
N ILE A 431 -8.82 12.93 4.68
CA ILE A 431 -10.14 12.36 4.41
C ILE A 431 -10.08 10.84 4.65
N SER A 432 -10.25 10.40 5.90
CA SER A 432 -10.16 8.98 6.27
C SER A 432 -11.30 8.11 5.74
N THR A 433 -12.48 8.67 5.49
CA THR A 433 -13.56 8.00 4.74
C THR A 433 -14.48 9.03 4.10
N ILE A 434 -14.78 8.87 2.80
CA ILE A 434 -15.83 9.63 2.13
C ILE A 434 -17.20 9.00 2.43
N GLY A 435 -18.15 9.79 2.95
CA GLY A 435 -19.51 9.34 3.23
C GLY A 435 -20.31 9.11 1.95
N VAL A 436 -21.07 8.01 1.88
CA VAL A 436 -21.86 7.65 0.69
C VAL A 436 -22.95 8.69 0.43
N GLY A 437 -22.85 9.39 -0.71
CA GLY A 437 -23.77 10.48 -1.06
C GLY A 437 -23.39 11.86 -0.51
N SER A 438 -22.17 12.04 -0.02
CA SER A 438 -21.63 13.35 0.36
C SER A 438 -21.59 14.29 -0.85
N VAL A 439 -22.00 15.55 -0.67
CA VAL A 439 -22.05 16.58 -1.72
C VAL A 439 -20.90 17.57 -1.60
N GLU A 440 -20.38 17.77 -0.39
CA GLU A 440 -19.31 18.73 -0.10
C GLU A 440 -18.47 18.27 1.09
N ILE A 441 -17.15 18.24 0.89
CA ILE A 441 -16.13 18.21 1.93
C ILE A 441 -15.29 19.47 1.71
N GLY A 442 -15.57 20.56 2.43
CA GLY A 442 -15.02 21.89 2.20
C GLY A 442 -14.03 22.36 3.27
N LEU A 443 -13.00 23.10 2.83
CA LEU A 443 -12.08 23.82 3.71
C LEU A 443 -12.43 25.31 3.72
N ALA A 444 -12.76 25.83 4.91
CA ALA A 444 -13.11 27.23 5.13
C ALA A 444 -11.86 28.06 5.48
N LEU A 445 -11.66 29.20 4.81
CA LEU A 445 -10.57 30.16 5.09
C LEU A 445 -11.08 31.61 5.08
N LYS A 446 -10.30 32.53 5.64
CA LYS A 446 -10.59 33.99 5.70
C LYS A 446 -11.88 34.40 6.42
N SER A 447 -12.65 33.51 7.05
CA SER A 447 -13.95 33.86 7.65
C SER A 447 -13.83 35.00 8.67
N GLN A 448 -14.75 35.96 8.62
CA GLN A 448 -14.78 37.12 9.54
C GLN A 448 -15.54 36.82 10.85
N SER A 449 -15.97 35.57 11.03
CA SER A 449 -16.74 35.07 12.16
C SER A 449 -16.30 33.64 12.47
N SER A 450 -16.15 33.31 13.76
CA SER A 450 -15.86 31.96 14.22
C SER A 450 -17.12 31.12 14.47
N SER A 451 -18.31 31.73 14.46
CA SER A 451 -19.56 31.07 14.91
C SER A 451 -20.60 30.86 13.82
N SER A 452 -20.32 31.29 12.58
CA SER A 452 -21.19 31.17 11.40
C SER A 452 -20.50 31.78 10.18
N TYR A 453 -20.83 31.29 8.99
CA TYR A 453 -20.35 31.84 7.72
C TYR A 453 -20.70 33.33 7.59
N SER A 454 -19.79 34.08 6.97
CA SER A 454 -19.81 35.53 7.03
C SER A 454 -19.21 36.17 5.76
N PRO A 455 -19.59 37.41 5.40
CA PRO A 455 -18.98 38.12 4.29
C PRO A 455 -17.47 38.26 4.49
N GLY A 456 -16.69 37.60 3.64
CA GLY A 456 -15.25 37.40 3.83
C GLY A 456 -14.79 35.94 3.99
N LEU A 457 -15.70 34.97 4.05
CA LEU A 457 -15.39 33.55 3.90
C LEU A 457 -14.97 33.20 2.44
N ILE A 458 -13.85 32.48 2.31
CA ILE A 458 -13.56 31.60 1.16
C ILE A 458 -13.96 30.19 1.56
N ASP A 459 -14.75 29.53 0.72
CA ASP A 459 -14.90 28.08 0.74
C ASP A 459 -14.09 27.47 -0.41
N VAL A 460 -13.49 26.31 -0.15
CA VAL A 460 -12.94 25.42 -1.17
C VAL A 460 -13.51 24.02 -0.96
N LEU A 461 -14.72 23.83 -1.50
CA LEU A 461 -15.48 22.59 -1.60
C LEU A 461 -14.79 21.55 -2.50
N TYR A 462 -14.61 20.32 -2.00
CA TYR A 462 -14.51 19.10 -2.80
C TYR A 462 -15.90 18.45 -2.91
N ASP A 463 -16.37 18.18 -4.13
CA ASP A 463 -17.56 17.37 -4.41
C ASP A 463 -17.13 15.94 -4.81
N PRO A 464 -17.34 14.93 -3.94
CA PRO A 464 -16.99 13.54 -4.25
C PRO A 464 -17.87 12.91 -5.34
N GLY A 465 -19.07 13.44 -5.57
CA GLY A 465 -20.01 12.95 -6.58
C GLY A 465 -19.65 13.39 -8.00
N SER A 466 -18.96 14.53 -8.16
CA SER A 466 -18.41 14.98 -9.46
C SER A 466 -16.88 14.94 -9.55
N GLN A 467 -16.19 14.51 -8.48
CA GLN A 467 -14.74 14.39 -8.35
C GLN A 467 -14.00 15.71 -8.68
N GLN A 468 -14.52 16.82 -8.16
CA GLN A 468 -14.10 18.16 -8.51
C GLN A 468 -13.99 19.08 -7.29
N VAL A 469 -12.90 19.84 -7.21
CA VAL A 469 -12.75 20.95 -6.26
C VAL A 469 -13.18 22.27 -6.90
N GLN A 470 -13.89 23.09 -6.13
CA GLN A 470 -14.40 24.39 -6.56
C GLN A 470 -13.92 25.47 -5.57
N VAL A 471 -13.78 26.71 -6.03
CA VAL A 471 -13.38 27.83 -5.16
C VAL A 471 -14.51 28.86 -5.14
N TRP A 472 -15.10 29.06 -3.97
CA TRP A 472 -16.24 29.94 -3.74
C TRP A 472 -15.88 31.04 -2.73
N THR A 473 -16.52 32.20 -2.88
CA THR A 473 -16.39 33.31 -1.93
C THR A 473 -17.75 33.88 -1.56
N PHE A 474 -17.99 34.14 -0.28
CA PHE A 474 -19.26 34.70 0.17
C PHE A 474 -19.25 36.23 0.21
N HIS A 475 -20.31 36.87 -0.28
CA HIS A 475 -20.47 38.32 -0.34
C HIS A 475 -21.84 38.80 0.15
N SER A 476 -21.85 39.83 1.01
CA SER A 476 -23.01 40.31 1.77
C SER A 476 -24.24 40.73 0.95
N THR A 477 -24.07 41.10 -0.31
CA THR A 477 -25.15 41.56 -1.21
C THR A 477 -25.31 40.71 -2.48
N GLN A 478 -24.46 39.71 -2.68
CA GLN A 478 -24.43 38.87 -3.90
C GLN A 478 -24.53 37.37 -3.61
N GLY A 479 -24.36 36.94 -2.36
CA GLY A 479 -24.33 35.54 -1.97
C GLY A 479 -22.99 34.87 -2.31
N TRP A 480 -23.04 33.60 -2.64
CA TRP A 480 -21.89 32.81 -3.09
C TRP A 480 -21.49 33.14 -4.53
N ILE A 481 -20.19 33.33 -4.76
CA ILE A 481 -19.60 33.60 -6.09
C ILE A 481 -18.48 32.59 -6.34
N GLN A 482 -18.57 31.86 -7.45
CA GLN A 482 -17.56 30.89 -7.89
C GLN A 482 -16.44 31.58 -8.67
N HIS A 483 -15.20 31.08 -8.56
CA HIS A 483 -14.03 31.65 -9.25
C HIS A 483 -13.37 30.64 -10.19
N GLY A 484 -13.48 30.91 -11.51
CA GLY A 484 -12.93 30.07 -12.57
C GLY A 484 -13.73 28.80 -12.84
N SER A 485 -13.16 27.87 -13.62
CA SER A 485 -13.70 26.53 -13.78
C SER A 485 -13.47 25.68 -12.52
N HIS A 486 -14.08 24.51 -12.44
CA HIS A 486 -13.72 23.52 -11.42
C HIS A 486 -12.29 22.98 -11.64
N ILE A 487 -11.70 22.40 -10.60
CA ILE A 487 -10.42 21.69 -10.60
C ILE A 487 -10.76 20.18 -10.53
N PRO A 488 -10.50 19.38 -11.58
CA PRO A 488 -10.65 17.93 -11.49
C PRO A 488 -9.69 17.38 -10.41
N ALA A 489 -10.22 16.62 -9.46
CA ALA A 489 -9.44 16.05 -8.36
C ALA A 489 -10.22 14.92 -7.67
N THR A 490 -9.72 13.69 -7.79
CA THR A 490 -10.23 12.53 -7.06
C THR A 490 -9.49 12.40 -5.73
N PHE A 491 -10.21 12.46 -4.61
CA PHE A 491 -9.69 12.07 -3.30
C PHE A 491 -10.21 10.68 -2.93
N ILE A 492 -9.33 9.85 -2.38
CA ILE A 492 -9.60 8.52 -1.81
C ILE A 492 -9.37 8.55 -0.29
N ASN A 493 -9.79 7.49 0.40
CA ASN A 493 -9.59 7.36 1.84
C ASN A 493 -8.10 7.40 2.19
N GLY A 494 -7.70 8.34 3.05
CA GLY A 494 -6.31 8.58 3.47
C GLY A 494 -5.62 9.76 2.78
N ASP A 495 -6.22 10.35 1.74
CA ASP A 495 -5.66 11.55 1.12
C ASP A 495 -5.80 12.80 2.01
N GLN A 496 -4.79 13.67 1.98
CA GLN A 496 -4.85 15.01 2.56
C GLN A 496 -5.36 16.03 1.53
N PHE A 497 -6.47 16.68 1.84
CA PHE A 497 -6.98 17.86 1.15
C PHE A 497 -6.40 19.12 1.77
N GLY A 498 -5.86 20.04 0.96
CA GLY A 498 -5.18 21.23 1.45
C GLY A 498 -5.41 22.47 0.60
N VAL A 499 -5.37 23.65 1.23
CA VAL A 499 -5.68 24.94 0.60
C VAL A 499 -4.78 26.04 1.17
N ARG A 500 -4.34 26.97 0.31
CA ARG A 500 -3.54 28.14 0.69
C ARG A 500 -4.12 29.42 0.06
N ALA A 501 -4.56 30.36 0.89
CA ALA A 501 -5.20 31.61 0.47
C ALA A 501 -4.31 32.83 0.78
N ARG A 502 -3.68 33.37 -0.26
CA ARG A 502 -2.67 34.45 -0.17
C ARG A 502 -3.27 35.86 -0.16
N ALA A 503 -2.58 36.81 0.44
CA ALA A 503 -2.96 38.22 0.49
C ALA A 503 -2.94 38.92 -0.87
N ASN A 504 -2.27 38.34 -1.88
CA ASN A 504 -2.32 38.79 -3.27
C ASN A 504 -3.64 38.40 -4.00
N GLY A 505 -4.52 37.62 -3.36
CA GLY A 505 -5.78 37.15 -3.92
C GLY A 505 -5.67 35.89 -4.79
N GLN A 506 -4.59 35.13 -4.63
CA GLN A 506 -4.45 33.78 -5.17
C GLN A 506 -4.91 32.74 -4.13
N VAL A 507 -5.78 31.83 -4.54
CA VAL A 507 -6.15 30.63 -3.78
C VAL A 507 -5.53 29.44 -4.48
N GLU A 508 -4.72 28.68 -3.78
CA GLU A 508 -4.03 27.47 -4.25
C GLU A 508 -4.65 26.26 -3.56
N VAL A 509 -4.79 25.16 -4.30
CA VAL A 509 -5.43 23.92 -3.88
C VAL A 509 -4.43 22.77 -4.03
N TYR A 510 -4.31 21.96 -2.99
CA TYR A 510 -3.32 20.92 -2.83
C TYR A 510 -3.99 19.57 -2.52
N LYS A 511 -3.35 18.50 -2.99
CA LYS A 511 -3.61 17.11 -2.61
C LYS A 511 -2.28 16.50 -2.22
N ASN A 512 -2.17 15.92 -1.02
CA ASN A 512 -0.96 15.22 -0.53
C ASN A 512 0.32 16.06 -0.78
N GLY A 513 0.35 17.30 -0.29
CA GLY A 513 1.44 18.28 -0.51
C GLY A 513 1.55 18.86 -1.92
N SER A 514 0.98 18.22 -2.95
CA SER A 514 1.12 18.62 -4.35
C SER A 514 0.05 19.61 -4.81
N LEU A 515 0.46 20.68 -5.51
CA LEU A 515 -0.43 21.72 -6.03
C LEU A 515 -1.26 21.20 -7.23
N ILE A 516 -2.55 20.90 -7.00
CA ILE A 516 -3.49 20.44 -8.04
C ILE A 516 -4.19 21.58 -8.79
N GLY A 517 -4.18 22.81 -8.26
CA GLY A 517 -4.70 23.96 -9.01
C GLY A 517 -4.63 25.29 -8.25
N SER A 518 -4.99 26.38 -8.93
CA SER A 518 -5.21 27.67 -8.27
C SER A 518 -6.26 28.52 -8.97
N ARG A 519 -6.87 29.46 -8.23
CA ARG A 519 -7.89 30.42 -8.68
C ARG A 519 -7.57 31.82 -8.14
N THR A 520 -8.06 32.85 -8.82
CA THR A 520 -7.78 34.25 -8.48
C THR A 520 -9.06 34.96 -8.04
N VAL A 521 -9.08 35.41 -6.78
CA VAL A 521 -10.25 36.03 -6.11
C VAL A 521 -10.10 37.55 -5.93
N THR A 522 -9.18 38.20 -6.65
CA THR A 522 -8.85 39.64 -6.50
C THR A 522 -10.01 40.61 -6.79
N ALA A 523 -11.10 40.14 -7.43
CA ALA A 523 -12.33 40.89 -7.62
C ALA A 523 -13.23 40.92 -6.38
N TRP A 524 -13.00 40.04 -5.39
CA TRP A 524 -13.80 39.94 -4.17
C TRP A 524 -13.15 40.73 -3.03
N PRO A 525 -13.86 41.68 -2.37
CA PRO A 525 -13.25 42.77 -1.60
C PRO A 525 -12.55 42.38 -0.28
N TYR A 526 -12.52 41.09 0.08
CA TYR A 526 -11.92 40.58 1.31
C TYR A 526 -10.56 39.88 1.10
N TYR A 527 -10.07 39.77 -0.14
CA TYR A 527 -8.87 38.95 -0.43
C TYR A 527 -7.60 39.32 0.37
N THR A 528 -7.42 40.61 0.68
CA THR A 528 -6.30 41.15 1.47
C THR A 528 -6.46 41.04 2.99
N GLN A 529 -7.59 40.52 3.48
CA GLN A 529 -7.90 40.44 4.90
C GLN A 529 -7.48 39.08 5.48
N GLY A 530 -7.30 39.00 6.80
CA GLY A 530 -7.18 37.75 7.55
C GLY A 530 -8.53 37.31 8.15
N GLY A 531 -8.56 36.19 8.88
CA GLY A 531 -9.81 35.58 9.37
C GLY A 531 -9.59 34.19 10.00
N TYR A 532 -10.68 33.48 10.30
CA TYR A 532 -10.66 32.11 10.83
C TYR A 532 -10.55 31.07 9.70
N ILE A 533 -10.04 29.89 10.06
CA ILE A 533 -10.06 28.66 9.24
C ILE A 533 -11.01 27.63 9.86
N GLY A 534 -11.45 26.64 9.08
CA GLY A 534 -12.37 25.61 9.54
C GLY A 534 -12.78 24.59 8.46
N LEU A 535 -13.88 23.90 8.72
CA LEU A 535 -14.48 22.90 7.85
C LEU A 535 -15.91 23.32 7.48
N PHE A 536 -16.30 23.08 6.23
CA PHE A 536 -17.63 23.34 5.69
C PHE A 536 -18.18 22.04 5.08
N MET A 537 -19.40 21.63 5.43
CA MET A 537 -19.95 20.33 5.02
C MET A 537 -21.42 20.44 4.59
N LEU A 538 -21.74 19.99 3.37
CA LEU A 538 -23.10 19.83 2.87
C LEU A 538 -23.41 18.34 2.62
N SER A 539 -24.41 17.83 3.34
CA SER A 539 -24.94 16.47 3.21
C SER A 539 -23.93 15.32 3.39
N ALA A 540 -22.74 15.60 3.96
CA ALA A 540 -21.61 14.68 4.05
C ALA A 540 -21.73 13.55 5.10
N SER A 541 -22.93 13.00 5.31
CA SER A 541 -23.21 12.02 6.36
C SER A 541 -22.42 10.73 6.16
N GLY A 542 -21.74 10.27 7.22
CA GLY A 542 -20.84 9.13 7.17
C GLY A 542 -19.42 9.45 6.73
N THR A 543 -19.12 10.70 6.36
CA THR A 543 -17.72 11.15 6.15
C THR A 543 -16.96 11.10 7.47
N VAL A 544 -15.69 10.70 7.39
CA VAL A 544 -14.76 10.61 8.52
C VAL A 544 -13.49 11.36 8.14
N LEU A 545 -13.09 12.31 8.99
CA LEU A 545 -11.96 13.21 8.79
C LEU A 545 -10.96 13.07 9.93
N ASP A 546 -9.71 13.41 9.64
CA ASP A 546 -8.56 13.21 10.53
C ASP A 546 -7.50 14.31 10.30
N ASN A 547 -6.58 14.50 11.23
CA ASN A 547 -5.41 15.41 11.13
C ASN A 547 -5.71 16.77 10.46
N PHE A 548 -6.54 17.61 11.10
CA PHE A 548 -6.82 18.97 10.67
C PHE A 548 -5.69 19.93 11.08
N GLY A 549 -5.28 20.81 10.17
CA GLY A 549 -4.21 21.78 10.41
C GLY A 549 -4.35 23.05 9.57
N GLY A 550 -3.39 23.97 9.74
CA GLY A 550 -3.39 25.26 9.05
C GLY A 550 -2.87 26.43 9.89
N GLY A 551 -3.05 27.64 9.39
CA GLY A 551 -2.79 28.86 10.15
C GLY A 551 -2.33 30.05 9.30
N MET A 552 -1.39 30.83 9.85
CA MET A 552 -0.78 31.98 9.19
C MET A 552 0.60 31.62 8.63
N MET A 553 0.83 31.93 7.35
CA MET A 553 2.13 31.73 6.71
C MET A 553 3.20 32.70 7.20
N GLY A 554 4.45 32.22 7.29
CA GLY A 554 5.62 33.03 7.63
C GLY A 554 6.11 33.94 6.51
N THR A 555 6.94 34.94 6.86
CA THR A 555 7.51 35.93 5.93
C THR A 555 9.01 35.72 5.72
N LEU A 556 9.47 35.61 4.46
CA LEU A 556 10.90 35.53 4.11
C LEU A 556 11.67 36.83 4.48
N PRO A 557 12.93 36.72 4.96
CA PRO A 557 13.83 37.86 5.13
C PRO A 557 14.39 38.33 3.77
N THR A 558 14.33 39.65 3.51
CA THR A 558 14.84 40.22 2.26
C THR A 558 16.24 40.81 2.43
N SER A 559 17.18 40.42 1.56
CA SER A 559 18.49 41.06 1.42
C SER A 559 18.68 41.60 0.00
N THR A 560 19.15 42.85 -0.12
CA THR A 560 19.29 43.56 -1.40
C THR A 560 20.77 43.77 -1.75
N PRO A 561 21.25 43.26 -2.90
CA PRO A 561 22.64 43.45 -3.31
C PRO A 561 22.89 44.87 -3.83
N SER A 562 24.07 45.41 -3.52
CA SER A 562 24.67 46.57 -4.21
C SER A 562 26.00 46.18 -4.88
N PRO A 563 26.38 46.80 -6.02
CA PRO A 563 27.36 46.22 -6.95
C PRO A 563 28.78 46.84 -6.90
N ILE A 564 29.66 46.41 -7.83
CA ILE A 564 30.97 47.00 -8.28
C ILE A 564 32.22 46.45 -7.54
N PRO A 565 33.35 46.09 -8.21
CA PRO A 565 33.60 45.65 -9.61
C PRO A 565 34.53 44.37 -9.70
N PRO A 566 34.89 43.85 -10.90
CA PRO A 566 35.70 42.61 -11.02
C PRO A 566 37.23 42.82 -11.17
N THR A 567 38.02 41.81 -10.78
CA THR A 567 39.43 41.61 -11.18
C THR A 567 39.73 40.13 -11.46
N THR A 568 40.82 39.87 -12.19
CA THR A 568 41.03 38.68 -13.02
C THR A 568 42.04 37.66 -12.47
N THR A 569 41.69 36.36 -12.62
CA THR A 569 42.56 35.22 -12.99
C THR A 569 43.70 34.71 -12.07
N SER A 570 43.84 33.37 -12.11
CA SER A 570 45.03 32.52 -11.88
C SER A 570 45.57 32.24 -10.45
N MET A 571 45.40 30.96 -10.05
CA MET A 571 46.33 30.06 -9.34
C MET A 571 47.84 30.35 -9.50
N PRO A 572 48.76 29.91 -8.59
CA PRO A 572 48.81 28.53 -8.05
C PRO A 572 49.24 28.24 -6.59
N THR A 573 48.68 27.14 -6.05
CA THR A 573 49.23 25.98 -5.30
C THR A 573 50.24 26.09 -4.11
N GLU A 574 50.09 25.12 -3.19
CA GLU A 574 51.04 24.53 -2.19
C GLU A 574 51.16 25.10 -0.75
N THR A 575 50.50 24.37 0.17
CA THR A 575 50.89 23.85 1.52
C THR A 575 52.41 23.57 1.68
N PRO A 576 53.06 23.45 2.90
CA PRO A 576 52.47 22.89 4.13
C PRO A 576 53.01 23.28 5.56
N ILE A 577 52.23 22.86 6.58
CA ILE A 577 52.64 22.34 7.93
C ILE A 577 53.10 23.32 9.08
N PRO A 578 52.78 23.04 10.39
CA PRO A 578 52.93 23.97 11.54
C PRO A 578 54.08 23.57 12.52
N PRO A 579 54.22 24.11 13.78
CA PRO A 579 53.48 23.55 14.94
C PRO A 579 53.28 24.41 16.25
N THR A 580 52.49 23.84 17.20
CA THR A 580 52.60 23.89 18.70
C THR A 580 52.14 25.07 19.60
N ALA A 581 51.31 24.70 20.62
CA ALA A 581 51.42 24.98 22.08
C ALA A 581 51.08 26.37 22.71
N THR A 582 50.60 26.52 23.96
CA THR A 582 49.57 25.83 24.82
C THR A 582 49.23 26.72 26.07
N ASN A 583 48.07 26.50 26.72
CA ASN A 583 47.77 26.73 28.16
C ASN A 583 47.61 28.16 28.80
N SER A 584 46.34 28.57 28.96
CA SER A 584 45.60 28.72 30.25
C SER A 584 45.98 29.77 31.35
N SER A 585 45.01 30.63 31.75
CA SER A 585 44.32 30.60 33.09
C SER A 585 43.91 31.95 33.77
N THR A 586 42.74 31.93 34.46
CA THR A 586 42.27 32.73 35.64
C THR A 586 41.76 34.21 35.61
N ASN A 587 40.46 34.35 35.96
CA ASN A 587 39.79 35.24 36.96
C ASN A 587 39.56 36.79 36.79
N THR A 588 38.28 37.17 36.61
CA THR A 588 37.36 38.07 37.40
C THR A 588 37.90 39.10 38.45
N PRO A 589 37.16 40.20 38.87
CA PRO A 589 35.73 40.61 38.62
C PRO A 589 35.30 42.14 38.60
N LEU A 590 33.98 42.40 38.38
CA LEU A 590 33.09 43.51 38.93
C LEU A 590 32.99 44.94 38.23
N PRO A 591 32.01 45.87 38.54
CA PRO A 591 31.05 46.41 37.52
C PRO A 591 30.86 47.98 37.32
N PRO A 592 29.67 48.68 37.45
CA PRO A 592 28.87 49.20 36.31
C PRO A 592 28.31 50.68 36.30
N THR A 593 27.68 51.09 35.18
CA THR A 593 26.59 52.12 34.97
C THR A 593 26.80 53.66 35.14
N ALA A 594 26.19 54.48 34.24
CA ALA A 594 25.95 55.94 34.37
C ALA A 594 24.85 56.49 33.40
N THR A 595 24.31 57.72 33.60
CA THR A 595 23.14 58.30 32.87
C THR A 595 23.07 59.86 32.96
N SER A 596 22.61 60.62 31.93
CA SER A 596 22.14 62.04 32.05
C SER A 596 21.47 62.69 30.79
N THR A 597 20.92 63.92 30.95
CA THR A 597 20.18 64.82 30.00
C THR A 597 20.53 66.31 30.34
N PRO A 598 19.79 67.44 30.07
CA PRO A 598 18.58 67.81 29.25
C PRO A 598 18.71 69.17 28.46
N THR A 599 17.60 69.94 28.21
CA THR A 599 17.47 71.45 28.33
C THR A 599 17.10 72.38 27.11
N GLU A 600 15.92 73.03 27.20
CA GLU A 600 15.47 74.43 26.84
C GLU A 600 15.26 75.02 25.39
N THR A 601 14.62 76.21 25.36
CA THR A 601 13.76 76.84 24.31
C THR A 601 14.31 78.16 23.67
N PRO A 602 13.73 78.73 22.57
CA PRO A 602 12.79 79.87 22.72
C PRO A 602 11.67 80.10 21.65
N ILE A 603 10.58 80.74 22.12
CA ILE A 603 9.40 81.43 21.51
C ILE A 603 9.63 82.38 20.29
N PRO A 604 8.57 82.92 19.60
CA PRO A 604 7.12 82.60 19.53
C PRO A 604 6.68 82.42 18.03
N PRO A 605 5.46 82.77 17.51
CA PRO A 605 4.08 82.91 18.02
C PRO A 605 3.14 81.83 17.36
N THR A 606 1.79 81.86 17.24
CA THR A 606 0.69 82.84 17.40
C THR A 606 -0.62 82.15 17.87
N ALA A 607 -1.74 82.89 17.95
CA ALA A 607 -3.09 82.47 18.38
C ALA A 607 -3.74 81.36 17.52
N THR A 608 -4.61 80.47 18.03
CA THR A 608 -5.96 80.75 18.59
C THR A 608 -6.59 79.45 19.17
N ASN A 609 -7.36 79.36 20.28
CA ASN A 609 -7.57 80.23 21.45
C ASN A 609 -8.09 79.44 22.69
N THR A 610 -7.65 79.89 23.87
CA THR A 610 -8.33 80.12 25.19
C THR A 610 -9.86 79.91 25.40
N PRO A 611 -10.33 79.79 26.68
CA PRO A 611 -9.85 79.05 27.87
C PRO A 611 -11.01 78.29 28.63
N THR A 612 -10.89 77.63 29.82
CA THR A 612 -11.03 78.25 31.18
C THR A 612 -11.17 77.18 32.32
N ASN A 613 -10.53 77.41 33.48
CA ASN A 613 -10.75 76.95 34.90
C ASN A 613 -11.35 75.57 35.31
N THR A 614 -10.61 74.80 36.15
CA THR A 614 -10.68 74.77 37.66
C THR A 614 -12.01 75.08 38.41
N PRO A 615 -12.36 74.52 39.60
CA PRO A 615 -12.11 73.20 40.24
C PRO A 615 -13.36 72.51 40.91
N LEU A 616 -13.19 71.26 41.38
CA LEU A 616 -13.92 70.52 42.46
C LEU A 616 -15.48 70.31 42.40
N PRO A 617 -16.01 69.21 42.99
CA PRO A 617 -17.45 68.88 42.97
C PRO A 617 -18.23 69.37 44.21
N PRO A 618 -19.54 69.67 44.10
CA PRO A 618 -20.50 69.08 45.08
C PRO A 618 -22.00 68.95 44.64
N THR A 619 -22.70 68.02 45.31
CA THR A 619 -24.13 68.09 45.79
C THR A 619 -25.37 68.23 44.88
N ALA A 620 -26.47 67.70 45.45
CA ALA A 620 -27.90 67.99 45.24
C ALA A 620 -28.61 67.37 44.02
N THR A 621 -29.83 66.80 44.03
CA THR A 621 -30.93 66.49 45.01
C THR A 621 -32.29 67.05 44.52
N SER A 622 -33.36 66.31 44.82
CA SER A 622 -34.80 66.64 44.72
C SER A 622 -35.51 66.67 43.35
N THR A 623 -36.43 65.70 43.21
CA THR A 623 -37.82 65.79 42.69
C THR A 623 -38.48 67.18 42.75
N PRO A 624 -39.41 67.55 41.83
CA PRO A 624 -40.61 66.73 41.61
C PRO A 624 -41.22 66.61 40.19
N THR A 625 -42.05 65.58 40.10
CA THR A 625 -43.30 65.40 39.32
C THR A 625 -43.97 66.67 38.78
N GLU A 626 -44.39 66.63 37.51
CA GLU A 626 -45.80 66.74 37.12
C GLU A 626 -46.08 66.09 35.75
N THR A 627 -47.36 65.92 35.41
CA THR A 627 -47.88 65.05 34.35
C THR A 627 -48.52 65.86 33.21
N PRO A 628 -48.79 65.25 32.03
CA PRO A 628 -50.20 64.86 31.79
C PRO A 628 -50.42 63.54 31.02
N ILE A 629 -51.34 62.73 31.57
CA ILE A 629 -52.21 61.71 30.95
C ILE A 629 -53.30 62.45 30.12
N PRO A 630 -54.09 61.91 29.13
CA PRO A 630 -54.39 60.51 28.70
C PRO A 630 -54.19 60.27 27.16
N PRO A 631 -54.74 59.21 26.48
CA PRO A 631 -55.50 58.04 26.96
C PRO A 631 -55.07 56.64 26.43
N THR A 632 -55.19 55.63 27.29
CA THR A 632 -56.13 54.51 27.03
C THR A 632 -57.54 54.93 27.53
N PRO A 633 -58.68 54.44 26.98
CA PRO A 633 -58.90 53.03 26.65
C PRO A 633 -59.76 52.70 25.39
N THR A 634 -59.89 51.40 25.13
CA THR A 634 -61.04 50.63 24.63
C THR A 634 -62.15 51.32 23.82
N ASN A 635 -62.43 50.78 22.62
CA ASN A 635 -63.80 50.60 22.14
C ASN A 635 -63.97 49.47 21.10
N THR A 636 -63.95 48.22 21.58
CA THR A 636 -65.03 47.27 21.23
C THR A 636 -66.36 47.90 21.73
N PRO A 637 -67.55 47.74 21.09
CA PRO A 637 -67.93 46.51 20.39
C PRO A 637 -69.05 46.54 19.30
N LEU A 638 -69.28 45.37 18.68
CA LEU A 638 -70.61 44.80 18.34
C LEU A 638 -71.44 45.44 17.16
N PRO A 639 -72.58 44.84 16.71
CA PRO A 639 -72.61 43.95 15.53
C PRO A 639 -73.79 44.38 14.59
N PRO A 640 -74.61 43.51 13.96
CA PRO A 640 -74.46 42.13 13.42
C PRO A 640 -74.24 42.18 11.88
N THR A 641 -74.32 41.14 11.05
CA THR A 641 -75.10 39.87 11.00
C THR A 641 -74.35 38.97 9.98
N ALA A 642 -73.99 37.72 10.25
CA ALA A 642 -74.80 36.48 10.30
C ALA A 642 -74.75 35.60 9.02
N THR A 643 -74.60 34.29 9.24
CA THR A 643 -75.23 33.19 8.47
C THR A 643 -74.60 32.69 7.14
N SER A 644 -73.66 31.75 7.31
CA SER A 644 -73.59 30.39 6.70
C SER A 644 -73.26 30.11 5.21
N THR A 645 -72.55 28.99 5.01
CA THR A 645 -72.47 28.08 3.82
C THR A 645 -71.73 28.56 2.55
N PRO A 646 -71.16 27.66 1.71
CA PRO A 646 -70.16 26.63 2.05
C PRO A 646 -69.06 26.40 0.95
N THR A 647 -68.26 25.34 1.11
CA THR A 647 -67.59 24.53 0.05
C THR A 647 -66.29 25.06 -0.59
N GLU A 648 -65.17 24.31 -0.67
CA GLU A 648 -64.62 23.11 0.03
C GLU A 648 -63.05 23.17 -0.11
N THR A 649 -62.13 22.38 0.49
CA THR A 649 -61.95 20.91 0.71
C THR A 649 -61.86 20.07 -0.58
N PRO A 650 -61.21 18.88 -0.61
CA PRO A 650 -60.34 18.20 0.39
C PRO A 650 -58.84 18.25 -0.05
N ILE A 651 -57.84 17.41 0.28
CA ILE A 651 -57.67 16.05 0.89
C ILE A 651 -56.36 16.05 1.79
N PRO A 652 -55.80 14.93 2.36
CA PRO A 652 -55.14 14.97 3.69
C PRO A 652 -53.70 14.37 3.73
N PRO A 653 -53.09 14.01 4.90
CA PRO A 653 -53.40 14.30 6.31
C PRO A 653 -52.23 14.96 7.10
N THR A 654 -52.41 15.18 8.41
CA THR A 654 -51.36 15.72 9.32
C THR A 654 -51.51 15.16 10.75
N ALA A 655 -50.42 15.12 11.53
CA ALA A 655 -50.36 14.83 12.96
C ALA A 655 -49.38 15.84 13.62
N THR A 656 -49.37 16.15 14.93
CA THR A 656 -49.62 15.30 16.13
C THR A 656 -50.16 16.15 17.30
N ASN A 657 -50.82 15.53 18.30
CA ASN A 657 -51.07 16.10 19.64
C ASN A 657 -51.05 15.00 20.74
N THR A 658 -50.72 15.40 21.97
CA THR A 658 -50.73 14.64 23.26
C THR A 658 -52.16 14.57 23.89
N PRO A 659 -52.45 13.92 25.06
CA PRO A 659 -51.66 13.12 26.04
C PRO A 659 -52.33 11.78 26.51
N THR A 660 -51.98 11.27 27.71
CA THR A 660 -52.22 9.91 28.29
C THR A 660 -53.48 9.73 29.19
N ASN A 661 -54.17 8.55 29.17
CA ASN A 661 -54.59 7.71 30.37
C ASN A 661 -55.75 6.65 30.20
N THR A 662 -55.53 5.37 30.59
CA THR A 662 -56.49 4.32 31.15
C THR A 662 -57.78 3.86 30.37
N PRO A 663 -58.55 2.79 30.77
CA PRO A 663 -58.25 1.48 31.43
C PRO A 663 -59.05 0.19 30.97
N LEU A 664 -58.45 -1.02 31.14
CA LEU A 664 -59.07 -2.36 31.45
C LEU A 664 -59.97 -3.14 30.40
N PRO A 665 -60.51 -4.38 30.63
CA PRO A 665 -60.25 -5.56 29.75
C PRO A 665 -61.54 -6.32 29.25
N PRO A 666 -61.48 -7.46 28.50
CA PRO A 666 -61.19 -8.85 28.97
C PRO A 666 -60.18 -9.62 28.06
N THR A 667 -59.59 -10.82 28.30
CA THR A 667 -59.77 -12.04 29.14
C THR A 667 -60.22 -13.30 28.35
N ALA A 668 -59.47 -14.40 28.53
CA ALA A 668 -59.75 -15.82 28.22
C ALA A 668 -59.69 -16.35 26.76
N THR A 669 -58.69 -17.21 26.50
CA THR A 669 -58.71 -18.27 25.46
C THR A 669 -59.17 -19.59 26.10
N SER A 670 -59.90 -20.44 25.36
CA SER A 670 -60.51 -21.67 25.88
C SER A 670 -60.01 -22.98 25.24
N THR A 671 -59.84 -23.98 26.10
CA THR A 671 -59.78 -25.43 25.80
C THR A 671 -61.19 -26.08 25.99
N PRO A 672 -61.46 -27.36 25.64
CA PRO A 672 -60.69 -28.33 24.84
C PRO A 672 -61.51 -29.21 23.83
N THR A 673 -60.80 -30.06 23.05
CA THR A 673 -61.23 -31.36 22.48
C THR A 673 -62.14 -31.46 21.23
N ALA A 674 -61.96 -32.61 20.54
CA ALA A 674 -62.94 -33.41 19.77
C ALA A 674 -63.05 -33.25 18.22
N THR A 675 -62.33 -34.16 17.56
CA THR A 675 -62.57 -34.82 16.26
C THR A 675 -64.01 -34.85 15.72
N ASN A 676 -64.21 -34.58 14.41
CA ASN A 676 -64.93 -35.49 13.49
C ASN A 676 -64.83 -35.10 11.99
N THR A 677 -64.48 -36.08 11.15
CA THR A 677 -64.75 -36.13 9.69
C THR A 677 -66.26 -36.29 9.45
N PRO A 678 -66.86 -35.91 8.27
CA PRO A 678 -66.71 -36.72 7.04
C PRO A 678 -66.79 -35.89 5.70
N THR A 679 -66.15 -36.30 4.58
CA THR A 679 -66.76 -37.02 3.39
C THR A 679 -67.72 -36.18 2.52
N ASN A 680 -67.77 -36.21 1.18
CA ASN A 680 -67.23 -37.07 0.09
C ASN A 680 -66.82 -36.17 -1.14
N THR A 681 -66.49 -36.52 -2.39
CA THR A 681 -66.42 -37.72 -3.29
C THR A 681 -65.64 -37.28 -4.56
N PRO A 682 -65.17 -38.14 -5.50
CA PRO A 682 -64.41 -39.40 -5.44
C PRO A 682 -63.14 -39.28 -6.38
N LEU A 683 -62.46 -40.27 -7.00
CA LEU A 683 -62.42 -41.75 -7.00
C LEU A 683 -60.90 -42.21 -7.04
N PRO A 684 -60.25 -42.95 -8.00
CA PRO A 684 -58.84 -43.38 -7.87
C PRO A 684 -58.02 -43.09 -9.19
N PRO A 685 -57.13 -43.92 -9.82
CA PRO A 685 -56.84 -45.35 -9.69
C PRO A 685 -55.51 -45.69 -9.00
N THR A 686 -55.36 -46.97 -8.62
CA THR A 686 -54.08 -47.62 -8.33
C THR A 686 -54.12 -49.02 -8.93
N ALA A 687 -53.21 -49.36 -9.86
CA ALA A 687 -53.04 -50.74 -10.36
C ALA A 687 -51.69 -50.92 -11.08
N THR A 688 -51.05 -52.07 -10.84
CA THR A 688 -49.78 -52.51 -11.47
C THR A 688 -50.04 -53.20 -12.81
N SER A 689 -49.10 -53.11 -13.77
CA SER A 689 -48.91 -54.19 -14.75
C SER A 689 -47.49 -54.26 -15.35
N THR A 690 -46.98 -55.49 -15.46
CA THR A 690 -45.91 -55.96 -16.38
C THR A 690 -46.58 -57.01 -17.28
N PRO A 691 -46.23 -57.17 -18.58
CA PRO A 691 -44.97 -57.82 -19.03
C PRO A 691 -44.23 -56.99 -20.10
N THR A 692 -42.95 -57.18 -20.50
CA THR A 692 -42.02 -58.34 -20.57
C THR A 692 -42.08 -59.19 -21.86
N ALA A 693 -41.19 -58.89 -22.82
CA ALA A 693 -40.45 -59.84 -23.69
C ALA A 693 -39.26 -59.07 -24.35
N THR A 694 -37.98 -59.32 -24.07
CA THR A 694 -37.14 -60.51 -24.42
C THR A 694 -36.69 -60.45 -25.90
N ASN A 695 -35.39 -60.36 -26.22
CA ASN A 695 -34.41 -61.44 -26.03
C ASN A 695 -33.04 -61.06 -25.45
N THR A 696 -32.50 -62.01 -24.68
CA THR A 696 -31.12 -62.14 -24.13
C THR A 696 -30.31 -63.09 -25.07
N PRO A 697 -29.24 -63.88 -24.72
CA PRO A 697 -28.54 -64.20 -23.45
C PRO A 697 -27.05 -63.73 -23.44
N THR A 698 -26.20 -63.86 -22.40
CA THR A 698 -25.88 -64.95 -21.42
C THR A 698 -24.88 -64.32 -20.40
N ASN A 699 -24.71 -64.58 -19.08
CA ASN A 699 -25.26 -65.37 -17.95
C ASN A 699 -24.81 -64.64 -16.62
N THR A 700 -25.25 -64.82 -15.35
CA THR A 700 -25.92 -65.89 -14.56
C THR A 700 -24.95 -66.93 -13.94
N PRO A 701 -24.97 -67.32 -12.63
CA PRO A 701 -25.98 -67.07 -11.56
C PRO A 701 -25.51 -66.67 -10.11
N LEU A 702 -26.25 -65.75 -9.48
CA LEU A 702 -26.88 -65.77 -8.12
C LEU A 702 -26.07 -66.01 -6.77
N PRO A 703 -26.67 -65.77 -5.56
CA PRO A 703 -25.98 -65.36 -4.31
C PRO A 703 -26.42 -66.25 -3.08
N PRO A 704 -26.69 -65.81 -1.80
CA PRO A 704 -26.37 -64.61 -1.00
C PRO A 704 -25.91 -64.85 0.50
N THR A 705 -25.79 -63.76 1.27
CA THR A 705 -26.06 -63.59 2.74
C THR A 705 -25.08 -64.02 3.86
N ALA A 706 -24.88 -63.07 4.78
CA ALA A 706 -24.95 -63.15 6.25
C ALA A 706 -23.76 -63.64 7.12
N THR A 707 -23.70 -63.02 8.31
CA THR A 707 -22.73 -63.13 9.41
C THR A 707 -22.99 -64.32 10.35
N SER A 708 -21.95 -65.05 10.83
CA SER A 708 -21.77 -65.46 12.25
C SER A 708 -20.58 -66.42 12.53
N THR A 709 -20.12 -66.39 13.78
CA THR A 709 -19.10 -67.20 14.51
C THR A 709 -19.72 -68.48 15.16
N PRO A 710 -19.04 -69.32 16.01
CA PRO A 710 -17.61 -69.56 16.34
C PRO A 710 -17.21 -71.08 16.54
N THR A 711 -16.05 -71.37 17.20
CA THR A 711 -15.83 -72.43 18.24
C THR A 711 -15.17 -73.82 17.93
N GLU A 712 -13.96 -74.02 18.51
CA GLU A 712 -13.29 -75.25 19.09
C GLU A 712 -12.82 -76.51 18.28
N THR A 713 -11.47 -76.73 18.25
CA THR A 713 -10.66 -77.81 18.93
C THR A 713 -11.15 -79.29 18.91
N PRO A 714 -10.32 -80.38 18.63
CA PRO A 714 -9.06 -80.70 19.36
C PRO A 714 -7.89 -81.57 18.72
N ILE A 715 -6.62 -81.25 19.08
CA ILE A 715 -5.60 -82.03 19.87
C ILE A 715 -5.42 -83.58 19.65
N PRO A 716 -4.24 -84.26 19.82
CA PRO A 716 -2.77 -83.95 19.71
C PRO A 716 -2.05 -84.99 18.77
N PRO A 717 -0.72 -85.31 18.83
CA PRO A 717 0.47 -84.74 19.52
C PRO A 717 1.64 -84.44 18.53
N THR A 718 2.95 -84.23 18.80
CA THR A 718 3.91 -83.97 19.95
C THR A 718 5.16 -83.36 19.24
N ALA A 719 6.16 -82.66 19.81
CA ALA A 719 6.57 -82.06 21.10
C ALA A 719 7.61 -80.93 20.69
N THR A 720 8.71 -80.49 21.33
CA THR A 720 9.41 -80.41 22.65
C THR A 720 10.60 -79.46 22.37
N ASN A 721 11.09 -78.51 23.18
CA ASN A 721 10.81 -77.95 24.51
C ASN A 721 11.16 -76.43 24.47
N THR A 722 10.42 -75.51 25.10
CA THR A 722 10.58 -74.99 26.50
C THR A 722 11.84 -74.13 26.72
N PRO A 723 11.79 -72.91 27.31
CA PRO A 723 10.66 -72.19 28.00
C PRO A 723 9.92 -71.17 27.07
N THR A 724 8.90 -70.34 27.41
CA THR A 724 8.26 -69.82 28.67
C THR A 724 8.91 -68.51 29.21
N ASN A 725 8.25 -67.44 29.69
CA ASN A 725 6.87 -67.17 30.16
C ASN A 725 6.35 -65.73 29.82
N THR A 726 5.13 -65.37 30.26
CA THR A 726 4.49 -64.02 30.24
C THR A 726 3.90 -63.69 31.65
N PRO A 727 3.24 -62.52 31.99
CA PRO A 727 2.07 -61.88 31.33
C PRO A 727 1.97 -60.32 31.51
N LEU A 728 0.74 -59.77 31.65
CA LEU A 728 0.31 -58.37 31.86
C LEU A 728 -1.04 -58.38 32.67
N PRO A 729 -1.82 -57.28 32.82
CA PRO A 729 -1.74 -56.08 33.68
C PRO A 729 -2.54 -56.21 35.03
N PRO A 730 -2.80 -55.15 35.85
CA PRO A 730 -4.06 -54.36 35.73
C PRO A 730 -4.03 -52.89 36.30
N THR A 731 -5.21 -52.23 36.31
CA THR A 731 -5.49 -50.83 36.75
C THR A 731 -5.89 -50.68 38.23
N ALA A 732 -5.55 -49.55 38.90
CA ALA A 732 -6.17 -49.08 40.16
C ALA A 732 -5.92 -47.56 40.42
N THR A 733 -6.59 -46.97 41.44
CA THR A 733 -6.72 -45.50 41.64
C THR A 733 -6.40 -45.05 43.09
N SER A 734 -6.07 -43.75 43.26
CA SER A 734 -6.18 -42.89 44.47
C SER A 734 -5.00 -42.69 45.46
N THR A 735 -4.95 -41.46 45.99
CA THR A 735 -4.08 -40.75 46.98
C THR A 735 -4.48 -41.03 48.45
N PRO A 736 -4.00 -40.34 49.55
CA PRO A 736 -2.93 -39.30 49.74
C PRO A 736 -1.97 -39.44 50.98
N THR A 737 -0.84 -38.68 50.94
CA THR A 737 -0.08 -37.88 51.99
C THR A 737 0.43 -38.43 53.38
N GLU A 738 1.54 -37.80 53.87
CA GLU A 738 2.04 -37.56 55.26
C GLU A 738 3.29 -38.30 55.84
N THR A 739 4.45 -37.59 55.87
CA THR A 739 5.32 -37.05 56.99
C THR A 739 5.34 -37.77 58.39
N PRO A 740 6.37 -37.67 59.32
CA PRO A 740 7.43 -36.65 59.49
C PRO A 740 8.86 -37.14 59.97
N VAL A 741 9.59 -36.35 60.81
CA VAL A 741 11.09 -36.17 60.81
C VAL A 741 11.81 -36.51 62.19
N PRO A 742 12.97 -35.95 62.65
CA PRO A 742 14.24 -36.65 63.00
C PRO A 742 14.57 -36.80 64.53
N PRO A 743 15.83 -37.19 64.92
CA PRO A 743 16.81 -36.18 65.43
C PRO A 743 18.33 -36.48 65.14
N THR A 744 19.25 -35.78 65.84
CA THR A 744 20.62 -35.37 65.40
C THR A 744 21.82 -35.80 66.28
N ALA A 745 23.05 -35.82 65.74
CA ALA A 745 24.34 -35.67 66.48
C ALA A 745 25.51 -35.18 65.57
N THR A 746 26.64 -34.72 66.14
CA THR A 746 27.50 -33.65 65.54
C THR A 746 29.01 -33.78 65.83
N ASN A 747 29.90 -33.25 64.96
CA ASN A 747 31.17 -32.55 65.31
C ASN A 747 31.84 -31.83 64.11
N THR A 748 32.48 -30.66 64.35
CA THR A 748 33.18 -29.76 63.38
C THR A 748 34.71 -30.01 63.34
N PRO A 749 35.51 -29.59 62.32
CA PRO A 749 35.63 -28.21 61.73
C PRO A 749 35.77 -28.15 60.17
N THR A 750 36.07 -27.04 59.45
CA THR A 750 35.73 -25.58 59.49
C THR A 750 36.37 -24.83 58.28
N ASN A 751 35.71 -23.79 57.74
CA ASN A 751 36.15 -22.69 56.82
C ASN A 751 36.56 -22.95 55.32
N THR A 752 35.59 -22.70 54.41
CA THR A 752 35.60 -21.63 53.34
C THR A 752 36.52 -21.76 52.09
N PRO A 753 36.04 -21.51 50.83
CA PRO A 753 34.67 -21.59 50.24
C PRO A 753 34.54 -22.14 48.77
N LEU A 754 33.28 -22.26 48.26
CA LEU A 754 32.83 -22.31 46.84
C LEU A 754 33.23 -23.54 45.94
N PRO A 755 32.51 -23.81 44.81
CA PRO A 755 31.07 -24.04 44.61
C PRO A 755 30.76 -25.46 44.04
N PRO A 756 29.48 -25.91 43.91
CA PRO A 756 29.15 -27.31 43.60
C PRO A 756 28.97 -27.65 42.11
N THR A 757 29.10 -28.94 41.76
CA THR A 757 28.77 -29.53 40.44
C THR A 757 27.46 -30.33 40.50
N ALA A 758 26.73 -30.39 39.38
CA ALA A 758 25.35 -30.89 39.33
C ALA A 758 25.18 -32.42 39.42
N THR A 759 23.96 -32.85 39.77
CA THR A 759 23.47 -34.24 39.63
C THR A 759 22.44 -34.29 38.50
N SER A 760 22.46 -35.37 37.71
CA SER A 760 21.64 -35.53 36.50
C SER A 760 20.17 -35.90 36.78
N THR A 761 19.28 -35.34 35.96
CA THR A 761 17.87 -35.75 35.80
C THR A 761 17.56 -35.78 34.28
N PRO A 762 16.72 -36.69 33.75
CA PRO A 762 16.52 -36.80 32.30
C PRO A 762 15.71 -35.63 31.73
N THR A 763 16.24 -35.00 30.66
CA THR A 763 15.52 -33.99 29.88
C THR A 763 14.62 -34.66 28.84
N ASN A 764 13.33 -34.35 28.86
CA ASN A 764 12.48 -34.53 27.67
C ASN A 764 12.74 -33.35 26.73
N THR A 765 13.37 -33.60 25.58
CA THR A 765 13.54 -32.58 24.53
C THR A 765 12.19 -32.25 23.90
N PRO A 766 11.73 -30.98 23.91
CA PRO A 766 10.58 -30.57 23.12
C PRO A 766 10.90 -30.64 21.62
N THR A 767 9.94 -31.08 20.81
CA THR A 767 9.96 -30.88 19.36
C THR A 767 9.91 -29.37 19.06
N PRO A 768 10.58 -28.86 18.00
CA PRO A 768 10.41 -27.47 17.59
C PRO A 768 8.92 -27.14 17.36
N GLY A 769 8.43 -26.13 18.09
CA GLY A 769 7.20 -25.43 17.74
C GLY A 769 7.54 -24.18 16.93
N SER A 770 6.53 -23.54 16.35
CA SER A 770 6.67 -22.25 15.67
C SER A 770 7.37 -21.21 16.53
N ASP A 771 8.09 -20.30 15.90
CA ASP A 771 8.88 -19.25 16.56
C ASP A 771 7.99 -18.33 17.41
N PHE A 772 8.57 -17.69 18.43
CA PHE A 772 7.83 -16.86 19.38
C PHE A 772 8.20 -15.37 19.23
N PRO A 773 7.22 -14.45 19.13
CA PRO A 773 5.78 -14.70 19.04
C PRO A 773 5.36 -15.21 17.64
N ALA A 774 4.23 -15.93 17.58
CA ALA A 774 3.55 -16.31 16.33
C ALA A 774 2.32 -15.42 16.03
N THR A 775 2.04 -14.44 16.90
CA THR A 775 0.94 -13.48 16.79
C THR A 775 1.48 -12.04 16.86
N GLY A 776 0.75 -11.09 16.27
CA GLY A 776 1.22 -9.71 16.12
C GLY A 776 1.10 -8.85 17.38
N ILE A 777 1.69 -7.66 17.31
CA ILE A 777 1.44 -6.56 18.25
C ILE A 777 -0.03 -6.13 18.12
N LEU A 778 -0.63 -5.79 19.24
CA LEU A 778 -2.03 -5.36 19.40
C LEU A 778 -2.13 -3.91 19.88
N ASP A 779 -1.19 -3.48 20.71
CA ASP A 779 -1.08 -2.10 21.18
C ASP A 779 0.40 -1.74 21.37
N ASP A 780 0.87 -0.77 20.60
CA ASP A 780 2.24 -0.22 20.67
C ASP A 780 2.37 0.94 21.66
N PHE A 781 1.25 1.44 22.19
CA PHE A 781 1.16 2.59 23.08
C PHE A 781 1.66 3.94 22.49
N ASN A 782 1.94 4.01 21.19
CA ASN A 782 2.46 5.21 20.49
C ASN A 782 1.37 6.29 20.32
N ARG A 783 1.00 6.94 21.43
CA ARG A 783 0.02 8.03 21.45
C ARG A 783 0.30 9.03 22.56
N ALA A 784 -0.36 10.19 22.48
CA ALA A 784 -0.18 11.30 23.39
C ALA A 784 -0.42 10.91 24.88
N ASN A 785 0.29 11.59 25.78
CA ASN A 785 0.22 11.34 27.22
C ASN A 785 -1.23 11.38 27.75
N GLY A 786 -1.73 10.28 28.30
CA GLY A 786 -3.16 10.14 28.58
C GLY A 786 -3.56 8.82 29.25
N ILE A 787 -4.83 8.43 29.07
CA ILE A 787 -5.39 7.18 29.57
C ILE A 787 -5.11 6.02 28.60
N LEU A 788 -5.15 4.79 29.10
CA LEU A 788 -4.82 3.57 28.34
C LEU A 788 -5.66 3.37 27.05
N GLY A 789 -6.93 3.82 27.04
CA GLY A 789 -7.80 3.81 25.85
C GLY A 789 -8.85 2.69 25.82
N ASN A 790 -9.78 2.77 24.86
CA ASN A 790 -11.01 1.95 24.81
C ASN A 790 -10.79 0.50 24.34
N ASN A 791 -9.62 0.18 23.79
CA ASN A 791 -9.22 -1.19 23.44
C ASN A 791 -8.85 -2.00 24.70
N TRP A 792 -8.83 -1.38 25.88
CA TRP A 792 -8.58 -2.03 27.16
C TRP A 792 -9.77 -1.88 28.09
N SER A 793 -10.03 -2.94 28.85
CA SER A 793 -11.09 -3.00 29.87
C SER A 793 -10.57 -3.68 31.14
N GLY A 794 -11.26 -3.48 32.27
CA GLY A 794 -10.71 -3.78 33.60
C GLY A 794 -10.27 -2.49 34.31
N LYS A 795 -9.22 -2.56 35.14
CA LYS A 795 -8.76 -1.45 35.98
C LYS A 795 -7.83 -0.47 35.22
N THR A 796 -8.30 0.07 34.09
CA THR A 796 -7.51 0.95 33.20
C THR A 796 -6.95 2.19 33.88
N ALA A 797 -7.58 2.69 34.95
CA ALA A 797 -7.08 3.80 35.76
C ALA A 797 -5.79 3.50 36.56
N GLY A 798 -5.34 2.24 36.60
CA GLY A 798 -4.04 1.85 37.16
C GLY A 798 -2.84 2.10 36.23
N TYR A 799 -3.10 2.63 35.04
CA TYR A 799 -2.17 2.78 33.93
C TYR A 799 -2.31 4.18 33.30
N ALA A 800 -1.26 4.66 32.63
CA ALA A 800 -1.27 5.86 31.81
C ALA A 800 -0.34 5.68 30.61
N ILE A 801 -0.70 6.27 29.47
CA ILE A 801 0.26 6.48 28.37
C ILE A 801 1.11 7.70 28.74
N ALA A 802 2.43 7.60 28.62
CA ALA A 802 3.32 8.76 28.69
C ALA A 802 4.62 8.51 27.92
N ALA A 803 5.05 9.51 27.15
CA ALA A 803 6.21 9.43 26.26
C ALA A 803 6.15 8.20 25.32
N ASN A 804 4.98 8.02 24.68
CA ASN A 804 4.65 6.92 23.77
C ASN A 804 4.70 5.51 24.39
N GLN A 805 4.72 5.38 25.72
CA GLN A 805 4.82 4.09 26.41
C GLN A 805 3.78 3.94 27.51
N LEU A 806 3.49 2.70 27.89
CA LEU A 806 2.54 2.36 28.96
C LEU A 806 3.23 2.40 30.32
N ILE A 807 2.95 3.42 31.13
CA ILE A 807 3.43 3.53 32.51
C ILE A 807 2.38 2.98 33.49
N VAL A 808 2.80 2.05 34.34
CA VAL A 808 2.00 1.58 35.49
C VAL A 808 1.97 2.70 36.54
N SER A 809 0.80 3.31 36.75
CA SER A 809 0.64 4.50 37.60
C SER A 809 0.26 4.17 39.05
N SER A 810 -0.09 2.91 39.36
CA SER A 810 -0.60 2.49 40.66
C SER A 810 0.32 1.54 41.44
N THR A 811 0.26 1.62 42.76
CA THR A 811 0.91 0.71 43.72
C THR A 811 0.04 -0.49 44.11
N GLY A 812 -1.21 -0.56 43.64
CA GLY A 812 -2.16 -1.64 43.93
C GLY A 812 -2.13 -2.78 42.91
N GLU A 813 -3.18 -3.61 42.94
CA GLU A 813 -3.46 -4.72 42.01
C GLU A 813 -4.23 -4.20 40.79
N GLN A 814 -3.64 -4.29 39.60
CA GLN A 814 -4.20 -3.75 38.36
C GLN A 814 -4.30 -4.81 37.26
N ASP A 815 -5.51 -5.36 37.06
CA ASP A 815 -5.84 -6.26 35.95
C ASP A 815 -6.51 -5.49 34.80
N VAL A 816 -5.95 -5.58 33.59
CA VAL A 816 -6.55 -5.07 32.35
C VAL A 816 -6.49 -6.13 31.26
N TYR A 817 -7.51 -6.15 30.41
CA TYR A 817 -7.73 -7.16 29.38
C TYR A 817 -7.90 -6.51 28.03
N TRP A 818 -7.42 -7.17 26.98
CA TRP A 818 -7.58 -6.72 25.61
C TRP A 818 -9.01 -6.92 25.11
N ASN A 819 -9.67 -5.84 24.71
CA ASN A 819 -11.09 -5.77 24.34
C ASN A 819 -11.31 -6.37 22.93
N SER A 820 -11.30 -7.70 22.87
CA SER A 820 -11.27 -8.51 21.65
C SER A 820 -12.46 -9.47 21.57
N SER A 821 -12.64 -10.12 20.41
CA SER A 821 -13.43 -11.34 20.32
C SER A 821 -12.75 -12.49 21.06
N LEU A 822 -13.54 -13.43 21.60
CA LEU A 822 -13.06 -14.51 22.46
C LEU A 822 -12.03 -15.41 21.73
N LEU A 823 -10.79 -15.47 22.23
CA LEU A 823 -9.67 -16.19 21.61
C LEU A 823 -9.74 -17.70 21.89
N GLY A 824 -9.13 -18.50 21.00
CA GLY A 824 -9.24 -19.97 20.95
C GLY A 824 -8.51 -20.76 22.04
N ALA A 825 -8.51 -22.09 21.89
CA ALA A 825 -7.99 -23.03 22.88
C ALA A 825 -6.46 -23.13 22.95
N ASP A 826 -5.75 -22.54 21.99
CA ASP A 826 -4.30 -22.35 22.01
C ASP A 826 -4.03 -20.83 21.90
N GLN A 827 -3.32 -20.26 22.87
CA GLN A 827 -3.17 -18.81 23.05
C GLN A 827 -1.74 -18.36 23.26
N GLU A 828 -1.47 -17.11 22.91
CA GLU A 828 -0.20 -16.41 23.07
C GLU A 828 -0.41 -14.98 23.60
N VAL A 829 0.54 -14.45 24.37
CA VAL A 829 0.60 -13.04 24.81
C VAL A 829 2.06 -12.62 25.08
N PHE A 830 2.40 -11.35 24.83
CA PHE A 830 3.71 -10.77 25.13
C PHE A 830 3.65 -9.25 25.36
N VAL A 831 4.72 -8.70 25.96
CA VAL A 831 4.96 -7.26 26.13
C VAL A 831 6.46 -6.98 26.27
N THR A 832 6.93 -5.83 25.81
CA THR A 832 8.30 -5.35 26.02
C THR A 832 8.42 -4.58 27.34
N LEU A 833 9.46 -4.86 28.12
CA LEU A 833 9.71 -4.28 29.44
C LEU A 833 10.71 -3.12 29.33
N THR A 834 10.27 -1.94 28.91
CA THR A 834 11.19 -0.80 28.61
C THR A 834 11.76 -0.12 29.86
N ALA A 835 11.06 -0.17 31.00
CA ALA A 835 11.69 0.11 32.30
C ALA A 835 11.10 -0.75 33.42
N ILE A 836 11.95 -1.51 34.12
CA ILE A 836 11.52 -2.43 35.18
C ILE A 836 11.68 -1.76 36.56
N ASN A 837 10.60 -1.54 37.30
CA ASN A 837 10.71 -1.23 38.72
C ASN A 837 11.14 -2.51 39.48
N LEU A 838 12.38 -2.53 39.97
CA LEU A 838 12.96 -3.68 40.69
C LEU A 838 12.27 -3.99 42.04
N ASN A 839 11.38 -3.11 42.53
CA ASN A 839 10.56 -3.32 43.73
C ASN A 839 9.17 -3.89 43.40
N SER A 840 8.82 -4.09 42.12
CA SER A 840 7.56 -4.72 41.73
C SER A 840 7.45 -6.11 42.32
N THR A 841 6.26 -6.45 42.83
CA THR A 841 5.97 -7.81 43.32
C THR A 841 5.47 -8.73 42.20
N GLU A 842 4.88 -8.17 41.15
CA GLU A 842 4.30 -8.86 40.00
C GLU A 842 4.28 -7.93 38.78
N ILE A 843 4.92 -8.37 37.71
CA ILE A 843 4.70 -7.93 36.34
C ILE A 843 4.21 -9.17 35.60
N GLY A 844 2.92 -9.26 35.30
CA GLY A 844 2.23 -10.49 34.94
C GLY A 844 1.52 -10.44 33.59
N LEU A 845 1.53 -11.57 32.90
CA LEU A 845 0.82 -11.80 31.63
C LEU A 845 -0.41 -12.68 31.88
N GLY A 846 -1.59 -12.17 31.56
CA GLY A 846 -2.86 -12.89 31.68
C GLY A 846 -3.19 -13.67 30.40
N LEU A 847 -3.54 -14.95 30.53
CA LEU A 847 -4.10 -15.79 29.47
C LEU A 847 -5.35 -16.52 29.95
N LYS A 848 -6.16 -17.03 29.01
CA LYS A 848 -7.34 -17.88 29.27
C LYS A 848 -8.46 -17.23 30.09
N SER A 849 -8.44 -15.92 30.34
CA SER A 849 -9.44 -15.26 31.21
C SER A 849 -10.86 -15.50 30.70
N GLN A 850 -11.78 -15.97 31.57
CA GLN A 850 -13.20 -16.13 31.23
C GLN A 850 -14.00 -14.81 31.27
N SER A 851 -13.32 -13.66 31.32
CA SER A 851 -13.91 -12.31 31.36
C SER A 851 -12.97 -11.30 30.73
N SER A 852 -13.52 -10.36 29.95
CA SER A 852 -12.79 -9.26 29.29
C SER A 852 -12.80 -7.95 30.08
N SER A 853 -13.49 -7.87 31.21
CA SER A 853 -13.76 -6.59 31.90
C SER A 853 -13.55 -6.61 33.41
N SER A 854 -13.26 -7.77 34.00
CA SER A 854 -13.00 -7.93 35.44
C SER A 854 -12.52 -9.35 35.76
N PHE A 855 -11.70 -9.49 36.80
CA PHE A 855 -11.19 -10.77 37.29
C PHE A 855 -12.28 -11.86 37.47
N ALA A 856 -12.05 -13.04 36.89
CA ALA A 856 -12.98 -14.17 36.89
C ALA A 856 -12.28 -15.53 37.11
N PRO A 857 -12.99 -16.56 37.64
CA PRO A 857 -12.50 -17.94 37.66
C PRO A 857 -12.20 -18.47 36.26
N GLY A 858 -11.05 -19.14 36.11
CA GLY A 858 -10.55 -19.50 34.79
C GLY A 858 -9.66 -18.39 34.21
N ILE A 859 -8.50 -18.17 34.83
CA ILE A 859 -7.39 -17.39 34.27
C ILE A 859 -6.05 -18.05 34.60
N ILE A 860 -5.08 -17.93 33.69
CA ILE A 860 -3.65 -18.19 33.91
C ILE A 860 -2.95 -16.84 34.07
N ASP A 861 -2.12 -16.74 35.10
CA ASP A 861 -1.18 -15.64 35.28
C ASP A 861 0.25 -16.19 35.09
N VAL A 862 1.07 -15.48 34.32
CA VAL A 862 2.50 -15.73 34.17
C VAL A 862 3.24 -14.51 34.74
N LEU A 863 3.56 -14.60 36.02
CA LEU A 863 4.09 -13.53 36.87
C LEU A 863 5.62 -13.51 36.82
N TYR A 864 6.22 -12.38 36.44
CA TYR A 864 7.62 -12.05 36.72
C TYR A 864 7.74 -11.28 38.04
N ASN A 865 8.71 -11.66 38.86
CA ASN A 865 9.08 -11.00 40.10
C ASN A 865 10.53 -10.47 40.00
N PRO A 866 10.74 -9.17 39.71
CA PRO A 866 12.07 -8.56 39.61
C PRO A 866 12.95 -8.74 40.85
N ALA A 867 12.38 -8.59 42.05
CA ALA A 867 13.13 -8.75 43.30
C ALA A 867 13.62 -10.19 43.53
N GLY A 868 12.86 -11.18 43.05
CA GLY A 868 13.19 -12.60 43.09
C GLY A 868 14.03 -13.12 41.92
N ASN A 869 14.14 -12.36 40.82
CA ASN A 869 14.69 -12.80 39.53
C ASN A 869 14.10 -14.15 39.10
N LEU A 870 12.76 -14.21 39.07
CA LEU A 870 12.04 -15.43 38.74
C LEU A 870 10.67 -15.17 38.10
N VAL A 871 10.23 -16.10 37.25
CA VAL A 871 8.86 -16.21 36.75
C VAL A 871 8.12 -17.37 37.42
N GLN A 872 6.82 -17.21 37.65
CA GLN A 872 5.91 -18.24 38.17
C GLN A 872 4.69 -18.34 37.26
N VAL A 873 4.20 -19.56 37.03
CA VAL A 873 2.91 -19.79 36.36
C VAL A 873 1.88 -20.12 37.43
N TRP A 874 0.82 -19.33 37.50
CA TRP A 874 -0.30 -19.50 38.44
C TRP A 874 -1.60 -19.74 37.67
N THR A 875 -2.50 -20.53 38.26
CA THR A 875 -3.85 -20.75 37.72
C THR A 875 -4.88 -20.45 38.80
N TYR A 876 -5.96 -19.75 38.45
CA TYR A 876 -7.05 -19.47 39.37
C TYR A 876 -8.32 -20.26 39.05
N GLN A 877 -8.93 -20.87 40.06
CA GLN A 877 -10.32 -21.35 40.00
C GLN A 877 -10.99 -21.23 41.37
N SER A 878 -12.28 -20.89 41.41
CA SER A 878 -13.02 -20.58 42.65
C SER A 878 -13.08 -21.73 43.67
N SER A 879 -12.85 -22.97 43.23
CA SER A 879 -12.81 -24.19 44.06
C SER A 879 -11.45 -24.46 44.73
N GLN A 880 -10.37 -23.79 44.30
CA GLN A 880 -9.00 -24.02 44.80
C GLN A 880 -8.24 -22.72 45.15
N GLY A 881 -8.72 -21.56 44.69
CA GLY A 881 -7.97 -20.31 44.75
C GLY A 881 -6.85 -20.26 43.70
N TRP A 882 -5.79 -19.52 44.00
CA TRP A 882 -4.56 -19.47 43.22
C TRP A 882 -3.67 -20.68 43.50
N VAL A 883 -3.22 -21.36 42.44
CA VAL A 883 -2.34 -22.54 42.52
C VAL A 883 -1.14 -22.35 41.60
N GLN A 884 0.07 -22.33 42.15
CA GLN A 884 1.31 -22.32 41.36
C GLN A 884 1.50 -23.66 40.65
N ARG A 885 1.94 -23.60 39.40
CA ARG A 885 2.16 -24.76 38.54
C ARG A 885 3.66 -24.98 38.35
N GLY A 886 4.17 -26.04 38.99
CA GLY A 886 5.60 -26.38 39.04
C GLY A 886 6.45 -25.40 39.85
N ALA A 887 7.77 -25.57 39.78
CA ALA A 887 8.73 -24.65 40.41
C ALA A 887 8.76 -23.29 39.71
N SER A 888 9.34 -22.26 40.34
CA SER A 888 9.66 -20.99 39.65
C SER A 888 10.71 -21.20 38.55
N ILE A 889 10.71 -20.35 37.53
CA ILE A 889 11.74 -20.27 36.48
C ILE A 889 12.72 -19.17 36.89
N PRO A 890 14.01 -19.45 37.18
CA PRO A 890 14.98 -18.39 37.44
C PRO A 890 15.27 -17.60 36.16
N VAL A 891 15.04 -16.30 36.18
CA VAL A 891 15.29 -15.39 35.03
C VAL A 891 15.40 -13.95 35.51
N THR A 892 16.39 -13.23 35.01
CA THR A 892 16.48 -11.77 35.11
C THR A 892 16.04 -11.18 33.78
N PHE A 893 14.99 -10.36 33.79
CA PHE A 893 14.72 -9.43 32.70
C PHE A 893 15.42 -8.09 32.95
N VAL A 894 15.89 -7.46 31.88
CA VAL A 894 16.46 -6.12 31.83
C VAL A 894 15.58 -5.21 30.97
N ASN A 895 15.82 -3.90 31.05
CA ASN A 895 15.11 -2.93 30.20
C ASN A 895 15.34 -3.25 28.72
N GLY A 896 14.24 -3.33 27.95
CA GLY A 896 14.24 -3.67 26.53
C GLY A 896 13.97 -5.15 26.22
N ASP A 897 13.93 -6.04 27.22
CA ASP A 897 13.55 -7.43 26.99
C ASP A 897 12.04 -7.56 26.69
N GLN A 898 11.68 -8.48 25.79
CA GLN A 898 10.32 -8.96 25.61
C GLN A 898 10.02 -10.10 26.59
N PHE A 899 8.97 -9.95 27.39
CA PHE A 899 8.41 -11.00 28.23
C PHE A 899 7.17 -11.60 27.54
N GLY A 900 7.09 -12.94 27.46
CA GLY A 900 6.03 -13.60 26.72
C GLY A 900 5.65 -14.98 27.22
N ALA A 901 4.46 -15.45 26.84
CA ALA A 901 3.95 -16.77 27.20
C ALA A 901 2.97 -17.36 26.17
N ARG A 902 2.89 -18.69 26.13
CA ARG A 902 1.85 -19.46 25.41
C ARG A 902 1.09 -20.35 26.37
N ALA A 903 -0.20 -20.57 26.12
CA ALA A 903 -1.03 -21.53 26.83
C ALA A 903 -1.77 -22.44 25.83
N LYS A 904 -1.28 -23.68 25.69
CA LYS A 904 -1.73 -24.67 24.71
C LYS A 904 -2.88 -25.54 25.22
N ALA A 905 -3.76 -25.99 24.33
CA ALA A 905 -4.92 -26.82 24.63
C ALA A 905 -4.55 -28.20 25.21
N ASN A 906 -3.29 -28.63 25.04
CA ASN A 906 -2.74 -29.84 25.67
C ASN A 906 -2.43 -29.66 27.17
N GLY A 907 -2.52 -28.45 27.71
CA GLY A 907 -2.24 -28.12 29.11
C GLY A 907 -0.78 -27.74 29.39
N GLN A 908 0.02 -27.42 28.36
CA GLN A 908 1.34 -26.81 28.54
C GLN A 908 1.26 -25.29 28.51
N VAL A 909 1.89 -24.65 29.49
CA VAL A 909 2.21 -23.22 29.48
C VAL A 909 3.70 -23.06 29.22
N GLU A 910 4.05 -22.35 28.17
CA GLU A 910 5.42 -22.08 27.76
C GLU A 910 5.74 -20.61 28.06
N VAL A 911 6.94 -20.32 28.56
CA VAL A 911 7.35 -18.99 29.02
C VAL A 911 8.62 -18.57 28.29
N TYR A 912 8.65 -17.33 27.80
CA TYR A 912 9.63 -16.82 26.87
C TYR A 912 10.29 -15.52 27.36
N ARG A 913 11.54 -15.32 26.94
CA ARG A 913 12.28 -14.06 27.02
C ARG A 913 12.97 -13.84 25.68
N ASN A 914 12.66 -12.75 24.97
CA ASN A 914 13.24 -12.40 23.66
C ASN A 914 13.21 -13.59 22.68
N GLY A 915 12.01 -14.12 22.39
CA GLY A 915 11.80 -15.33 21.58
C GLY A 915 12.28 -16.66 22.20
N THR A 916 13.20 -16.63 23.17
CA THR A 916 13.82 -17.83 23.75
C THR A 916 12.94 -18.48 24.81
N LEU A 917 12.66 -19.77 24.67
CA LEU A 917 11.90 -20.57 25.65
C LEU A 917 12.70 -20.77 26.95
N ILE A 918 12.34 -20.04 28.01
CA ILE A 918 12.97 -20.13 29.34
C ILE A 918 12.34 -21.17 30.26
N GLY A 919 11.15 -21.70 29.93
CA GLY A 919 10.60 -22.86 30.63
C GLY A 919 9.18 -23.25 30.24
N VAL A 920 8.79 -24.48 30.59
CA VAL A 920 7.45 -25.04 30.38
C VAL A 920 6.85 -25.48 31.72
N ARG A 921 5.54 -25.30 31.91
CA ARG A 921 4.78 -25.75 33.09
C ARG A 921 3.51 -26.49 32.68
N ASP A 922 3.17 -27.54 33.43
CA ASP A 922 1.95 -28.33 33.21
C ASP A 922 0.79 -27.75 34.03
N VAL A 923 -0.33 -27.51 33.34
CA VAL A 923 -1.59 -27.01 33.93
C VAL A 923 -2.76 -27.97 33.70
N THR A 924 -2.52 -29.22 33.28
CA THR A 924 -3.57 -30.24 33.03
C THR A 924 -4.44 -30.53 34.26
N ALA A 925 -3.90 -30.30 35.46
CA ALA A 925 -4.59 -30.39 36.74
C ALA A 925 -5.47 -29.16 37.08
N TRP A 926 -5.86 -28.35 36.09
CA TRP A 926 -6.71 -27.16 36.21
C TRP A 926 -7.84 -27.21 35.17
N SER A 927 -9.11 -27.07 35.60
CA SER A 927 -10.28 -27.44 34.78
C SER A 927 -10.54 -26.62 33.52
N TYR A 928 -9.78 -25.53 33.30
CA TYR A 928 -9.96 -24.61 32.18
C TYR A 928 -8.89 -24.78 31.07
N PHE A 929 -7.95 -25.73 31.20
CA PHE A 929 -6.79 -25.80 30.30
C PHE A 929 -7.14 -26.00 28.80
N THR A 930 -8.26 -26.65 28.50
CA THR A 930 -8.74 -26.88 27.12
C THR A 930 -9.65 -25.77 26.58
N GLN A 931 -9.82 -24.65 27.31
CA GLN A 931 -10.79 -23.60 26.97
C GLN A 931 -10.12 -22.41 26.26
N GLY A 932 -10.94 -21.62 25.57
CA GLY A 932 -10.58 -20.28 25.11
C GLY A 932 -10.71 -19.25 26.23
N GLY A 933 -10.55 -17.96 25.91
CA GLY A 933 -10.55 -16.87 26.90
C GLY A 933 -9.89 -15.60 26.37
N TYR A 934 -9.75 -14.58 27.22
CA TYR A 934 -9.10 -13.31 26.92
C TYR A 934 -7.66 -13.25 27.46
N ILE A 935 -6.85 -12.37 26.86
CA ILE A 935 -5.47 -12.04 27.27
C ILE A 935 -5.40 -10.64 27.89
N GLY A 936 -4.32 -10.34 28.62
CA GLY A 936 -4.17 -9.05 29.29
C GLY A 936 -2.90 -8.89 30.13
N LEU A 937 -2.85 -7.82 30.92
CA LEU A 937 -1.75 -7.44 31.81
C LEU A 937 -2.21 -7.42 33.27
N PHE A 938 -1.36 -7.95 34.15
CA PHE A 938 -1.57 -8.09 35.59
C PHE A 938 -0.39 -7.46 36.32
N MET A 939 -0.66 -6.54 37.25
CA MET A 939 0.41 -5.80 37.93
C MET A 939 0.10 -5.71 39.43
N TYR A 940 1.08 -6.04 40.28
CA TYR A 940 1.00 -5.82 41.73
C TYR A 940 2.20 -5.00 42.21
N SER A 941 1.92 -3.81 42.75
CA SER A 941 2.91 -2.82 43.22
C SER A 941 4.00 -2.46 42.20
N ALA A 942 3.71 -2.61 40.91
CA ALA A 942 4.65 -2.39 39.82
C ALA A 942 4.75 -0.92 39.35
N ASN A 943 4.45 0.06 40.20
CA ASN A 943 4.40 1.47 39.83
C ASN A 943 5.73 1.93 39.19
N ASN A 944 5.67 2.82 38.20
CA ASN A 944 6.82 3.26 37.41
C ASN A 944 7.50 2.14 36.59
N THR A 945 6.93 0.94 36.51
CA THR A 945 7.25 0.03 35.41
C THR A 945 6.70 0.64 34.14
N VAL A 946 7.51 0.64 33.08
CA VAL A 946 7.15 1.11 31.75
C VAL A 946 7.19 -0.08 30.80
N LEU A 947 6.14 -0.17 30.00
CA LEU A 947 5.80 -1.28 29.12
C LEU A 947 5.56 -0.74 27.71
N ASP A 948 5.80 -1.59 26.72
CA ASP A 948 5.81 -1.21 25.31
C ASP A 948 5.39 -2.43 24.46
N ASN A 949 4.90 -2.24 23.24
CA ASN A 949 4.60 -3.32 22.28
C ASN A 949 3.88 -4.56 22.88
N PHE A 950 2.65 -4.38 23.35
CA PHE A 950 1.80 -5.49 23.81
C PHE A 950 1.20 -6.24 22.61
N GLY A 951 1.26 -7.58 22.63
CA GLY A 951 0.71 -8.42 21.56
C GLY A 951 0.21 -9.79 22.04
N GLY A 952 -0.38 -10.57 21.13
CA GLY A 952 -0.97 -11.88 21.45
C GLY A 952 -2.11 -12.30 20.53
N GLY A 953 -2.68 -13.49 20.76
CA GLY A 953 -3.80 -13.98 19.96
C GLY A 953 -4.14 -15.47 20.14
N THR A 954 -4.82 -16.02 19.13
CA THR A 954 -5.07 -17.46 18.98
C THR A 954 -3.98 -18.06 18.09
N MET A 955 -3.44 -19.22 18.49
CA MET A 955 -2.48 -19.96 17.66
C MET A 955 -3.24 -21.00 16.83
N ASP A 956 -3.42 -20.75 15.53
CA ASP A 956 -4.14 -21.68 14.64
C ASP A 956 -3.32 -22.95 14.36
N ALA A 957 -3.99 -24.10 14.38
CA ALA A 957 -3.37 -25.41 14.22
C ALA A 957 -3.24 -25.81 12.74
N LEU A 958 -2.00 -25.99 12.27
CA LEU A 958 -1.70 -26.54 10.94
C LEU A 958 -2.38 -27.91 10.71
N PRO A 959 -2.87 -28.20 9.49
CA PRO A 959 -3.61 -29.43 9.21
C PRO A 959 -2.72 -30.67 9.34
N THR A 960 -3.23 -31.69 10.04
CA THR A 960 -2.49 -32.91 10.36
C THR A 960 -2.12 -33.74 9.12
N ALA A 961 -0.83 -33.76 8.77
CA ALA A 961 -0.31 -34.62 7.71
C ALA A 961 -0.52 -36.11 8.03
N THR A 962 -0.88 -36.90 7.01
CA THR A 962 -1.17 -38.34 7.16
C THR A 962 -0.36 -39.21 6.20
N ALA A 963 0.06 -40.38 6.73
CA ALA A 963 0.74 -41.50 6.06
C ALA A 963 2.22 -41.30 5.62
N SER A 964 3.03 -42.30 5.97
CA SER A 964 4.43 -42.47 5.57
C SER A 964 4.52 -43.39 4.33
N PRO A 965 5.67 -43.39 3.61
CA PRO A 965 6.39 -44.67 3.54
C PRO A 965 7.93 -44.57 3.73
N THR A 966 8.40 -45.34 4.72
CA THR A 966 9.63 -46.18 4.80
C THR A 966 10.92 -45.77 4.02
N PRO A 967 12.09 -45.66 4.71
CA PRO A 967 13.37 -45.27 4.10
C PRO A 967 14.18 -46.42 3.46
N LEU A 968 15.18 -46.07 2.65
CA LEU A 968 16.30 -46.92 2.21
C LEU A 968 17.66 -46.29 2.57
N THR A 969 18.76 -47.06 2.48
CA THR A 969 19.97 -46.82 3.30
C THR A 969 21.30 -46.71 2.54
N ALA A 970 22.12 -45.74 2.99
CA ALA A 970 23.60 -45.68 3.02
C ALA A 970 24.45 -45.76 1.71
N SER A 971 25.25 -44.70 1.48
CA SER A 971 26.74 -44.61 1.41
C SER A 971 27.58 -45.80 0.85
N PRO A 972 28.74 -45.60 0.16
CA PRO A 972 29.70 -44.48 0.35
C PRO A 972 30.48 -43.93 -0.90
N THR A 973 31.31 -42.91 -0.65
CA THR A 973 32.29 -42.22 -1.54
C THR A 973 33.52 -43.08 -1.91
N PRO A 974 34.30 -42.78 -3.00
CA PRO A 974 35.49 -41.87 -2.87
C PRO A 974 36.03 -41.11 -4.12
N THR A 975 36.43 -39.84 -3.92
CA THR A 975 37.75 -39.21 -4.29
C THR A 975 38.27 -39.03 -5.75
N GLN A 976 38.17 -37.78 -6.25
CA GLN A 976 39.11 -36.95 -7.08
C GLN A 976 39.38 -37.11 -8.62
N THR A 977 39.55 -35.90 -9.20
CA THR A 977 39.93 -35.30 -10.51
C THR A 977 41.17 -35.87 -11.27
N PRO A 978 41.47 -35.54 -12.58
CA PRO A 978 41.37 -34.21 -13.26
C PRO A 978 40.91 -34.13 -14.76
N LEU A 979 40.92 -32.89 -15.31
CA LEU A 979 40.53 -32.40 -16.68
C LEU A 979 41.62 -32.61 -17.79
N PRO A 980 41.43 -32.16 -19.07
CA PRO A 980 40.31 -32.31 -20.04
C PRO A 980 40.81 -32.82 -21.44
N PRO A 981 39.97 -33.01 -22.50
CA PRO A 981 39.73 -31.94 -23.50
C PRO A 981 38.38 -31.97 -24.30
N THR A 982 38.12 -30.88 -25.03
CA THR A 982 36.90 -30.47 -25.79
C THR A 982 36.97 -30.85 -27.30
N PRO A 983 35.91 -30.71 -28.15
CA PRO A 983 34.48 -31.08 -28.08
C PRO A 983 34.02 -32.06 -29.21
N THR A 984 32.79 -32.60 -29.15
CA THR A 984 31.93 -32.85 -30.33
C THR A 984 30.44 -32.90 -29.94
N SER A 985 29.54 -32.40 -30.78
CA SER A 985 28.08 -32.37 -30.55
C SER A 985 27.36 -33.67 -30.96
N THR A 986 26.43 -34.16 -30.13
CA THR A 986 25.22 -34.90 -30.57
C THR A 986 24.13 -34.75 -29.52
N SER A 987 22.87 -34.53 -29.92
CA SER A 987 21.75 -34.26 -29.01
C SER A 987 20.99 -35.52 -28.55
N ILE A 988 20.58 -35.52 -27.28
CA ILE A 988 19.67 -36.50 -26.65
C ILE A 988 18.73 -35.68 -25.74
N PRO A 989 17.41 -35.91 -25.72
CA PRO A 989 16.49 -35.14 -24.88
C PRO A 989 16.69 -35.43 -23.39
N LEU A 990 16.61 -34.38 -22.56
CA LEU A 990 16.73 -34.47 -21.10
C LEU A 990 15.38 -34.78 -20.44
N SER A 991 15.48 -35.44 -19.28
CA SER A 991 14.39 -35.60 -18.30
C SER A 991 14.02 -34.23 -17.69
N PRO A 992 12.77 -34.01 -17.22
CA PRO A 992 12.44 -32.80 -16.47
C PRO A 992 13.37 -32.60 -15.26
N THR A 993 13.83 -31.36 -15.11
CA THR A 993 14.66 -30.86 -14.02
C THR A 993 13.87 -30.85 -12.70
N PRO A 994 14.52 -31.07 -11.53
CA PRO A 994 13.90 -30.76 -10.23
C PRO A 994 13.53 -29.26 -10.13
N ALA A 995 12.55 -28.94 -9.28
CA ALA A 995 12.29 -27.55 -8.89
C ALA A 995 13.47 -26.99 -8.07
N PRO A 996 13.73 -25.66 -8.12
CA PRO A 996 14.71 -25.04 -7.24
C PRO A 996 14.35 -25.28 -5.77
N THR A 997 15.36 -25.46 -4.93
CA THR A 997 15.16 -25.64 -3.48
C THR A 997 15.06 -24.27 -2.85
N SER A 998 13.97 -23.99 -2.13
CA SER A 998 13.82 -22.74 -1.39
C SER A 998 14.92 -22.60 -0.34
N THR A 999 15.66 -21.50 -0.38
CA THR A 999 16.59 -21.08 0.68
C THR A 999 15.87 -21.08 2.04
N PRO A 1000 16.49 -21.55 3.14
CA PRO A 1000 15.82 -21.59 4.43
C PRO A 1000 15.50 -20.17 4.91
N THR A 1001 14.23 -19.88 5.18
CA THR A 1001 13.85 -18.66 5.92
C THR A 1001 14.30 -18.79 7.38
N SER A 1002 15.25 -17.94 7.79
CA SER A 1002 15.57 -17.70 9.20
C SER A 1002 14.41 -16.98 9.90
N SER A 1003 14.32 -17.13 11.21
CA SER A 1003 13.30 -16.50 12.06
C SER A 1003 13.84 -15.27 12.81
N GLY A 1004 14.75 -14.52 12.19
CA GLY A 1004 15.46 -13.40 12.81
C GLY A 1004 16.44 -12.73 11.85
N GLU A 1005 16.91 -11.55 12.28
CA GLU A 1005 17.69 -10.60 11.50
C GLU A 1005 18.92 -11.24 10.81
N VAL A 1006 19.07 -10.96 9.51
CA VAL A 1006 20.19 -11.40 8.67
C VAL A 1006 20.91 -10.18 8.11
N ILE A 1007 22.22 -10.11 8.36
CA ILE A 1007 23.10 -9.09 7.81
C ILE A 1007 23.82 -9.71 6.62
N TYR A 1008 23.64 -9.14 5.44
CA TYR A 1008 24.32 -9.52 4.21
C TYR A 1008 25.50 -8.57 3.98
N VAL A 1009 26.68 -9.10 3.65
CA VAL A 1009 27.91 -8.33 3.36
C VAL A 1009 28.75 -8.96 2.26
N SER A 1010 29.42 -8.15 1.45
CA SER A 1010 30.55 -8.53 0.59
C SER A 1010 31.88 -8.10 1.23
N SER A 1011 33.02 -8.26 0.55
CA SER A 1011 34.30 -7.78 1.08
C SER A 1011 35.42 -7.65 0.05
N THR A 1012 36.10 -6.51 0.08
CA THR A 1012 37.24 -6.07 -0.75
C THR A 1012 38.49 -6.99 -0.75
N ASN A 1013 38.45 -8.12 -0.02
CA ASN A 1013 39.54 -9.08 0.08
C ASN A 1013 38.97 -10.50 0.27
N ASN A 1014 39.43 -11.48 -0.51
CA ASN A 1014 39.13 -12.91 -0.30
C ASN A 1014 39.44 -13.34 1.15
N GLY A 1015 38.60 -14.18 1.75
CA GLY A 1015 38.68 -14.49 3.17
C GLY A 1015 38.11 -15.84 3.59
N THR A 1016 37.92 -15.98 4.90
CA THR A 1016 37.22 -17.12 5.51
C THR A 1016 36.61 -16.70 6.84
N VAL A 1017 35.29 -16.83 6.98
CA VAL A 1017 34.56 -16.48 8.21
C VAL A 1017 33.53 -17.56 8.57
N GLY A 1018 33.39 -17.89 9.85
CA GLY A 1018 32.52 -18.98 10.33
C GLY A 1018 32.87 -20.41 9.86
N GLY A 1019 33.80 -20.56 8.91
CA GLY A 1019 34.09 -21.80 8.19
C GLY A 1019 33.71 -21.74 6.70
N VAL A 1020 33.00 -20.70 6.26
CA VAL A 1020 32.78 -20.34 4.85
C VAL A 1020 34.03 -19.66 4.33
N ALA A 1021 34.57 -20.12 3.20
CA ALA A 1021 35.59 -19.42 2.44
C ALA A 1021 34.89 -18.63 1.32
N PHE A 1022 35.41 -17.46 0.98
CA PHE A 1022 34.80 -16.51 0.05
C PHE A 1022 35.86 -15.70 -0.69
N ASN A 1023 35.51 -15.20 -1.86
CA ASN A 1023 36.26 -14.23 -2.64
C ASN A 1023 35.65 -12.82 -2.51
N ASP A 1024 36.28 -11.87 -3.19
CA ASP A 1024 35.82 -10.50 -3.38
C ASP A 1024 34.54 -10.42 -4.23
N GLU A 1025 34.32 -11.33 -5.19
CA GLU A 1025 33.06 -11.38 -5.96
C GLU A 1025 31.83 -11.93 -5.19
N ASP A 1026 31.93 -12.24 -3.90
CA ASP A 1026 30.92 -13.00 -3.14
C ASP A 1026 30.13 -12.16 -2.12
N ILE A 1027 28.83 -12.49 -1.95
CA ILE A 1027 27.99 -11.97 -0.85
C ILE A 1027 27.74 -13.08 0.17
N LEU A 1028 28.02 -12.77 1.43
CA LEU A 1028 27.79 -13.62 2.61
C LEU A 1028 26.51 -13.22 3.33
N ALA A 1029 25.88 -14.19 4.01
CA ALA A 1029 24.82 -13.97 4.98
C ALA A 1029 25.27 -14.36 6.39
N TYR A 1030 25.14 -13.44 7.34
CA TYR A 1030 25.27 -13.68 8.77
C TYR A 1030 23.91 -13.66 9.46
N ASP A 1031 23.43 -14.83 9.88
CA ASP A 1031 22.22 -15.00 10.68
C ASP A 1031 22.52 -14.64 12.14
N THR A 1032 21.94 -13.55 12.62
CA THR A 1032 22.18 -13.03 13.98
C THR A 1032 21.57 -13.91 15.08
N ALA A 1033 20.53 -14.70 14.76
CA ALA A 1033 19.81 -15.54 15.71
C ALA A 1033 20.51 -16.90 15.91
N THR A 1034 21.11 -17.48 14.87
CA THR A 1034 21.94 -18.70 15.00
C THR A 1034 23.43 -18.40 15.22
N GLY A 1035 23.90 -17.20 14.87
CA GLY A 1035 25.31 -16.82 14.94
C GLY A 1035 26.16 -17.51 13.87
N LEU A 1036 25.55 -17.88 12.73
CA LEU A 1036 26.19 -18.64 11.66
C LEU A 1036 26.39 -17.78 10.40
N TRP A 1037 27.50 -18.06 9.73
CA TRP A 1037 27.82 -17.53 8.41
C TRP A 1037 27.47 -18.56 7.33
N SER A 1038 27.00 -18.07 6.19
CA SER A 1038 26.69 -18.87 5.00
C SER A 1038 27.00 -18.07 3.73
N MET A 1039 27.28 -18.76 2.62
CA MET A 1039 27.31 -18.13 1.30
C MET A 1039 25.88 -17.74 0.92
N TYR A 1040 25.68 -16.53 0.37
CA TYR A 1040 24.41 -16.09 -0.18
C TYR A 1040 24.47 -15.95 -1.70
N PHE A 1041 25.57 -15.44 -2.24
CA PHE A 1041 25.85 -15.35 -3.67
C PHE A 1041 27.33 -15.60 -3.90
N ASP A 1042 27.67 -16.76 -4.49
CA ASP A 1042 28.97 -17.00 -5.12
C ASP A 1042 28.99 -16.29 -6.49
N GLY A 1043 29.85 -15.28 -6.66
CA GLY A 1043 29.95 -14.51 -7.91
C GLY A 1043 30.74 -15.25 -9.00
N SER A 1044 31.62 -16.17 -8.60
CA SER A 1044 32.51 -16.91 -9.47
C SER A 1044 31.73 -17.89 -10.37
N ASP A 1045 30.69 -18.52 -9.81
CA ASP A 1045 29.78 -19.46 -10.48
C ASP A 1045 29.02 -18.80 -11.64
N VAL A 1046 28.70 -17.51 -11.51
CA VAL A 1046 27.99 -16.72 -12.54
C VAL A 1046 28.92 -15.91 -13.45
N GLY A 1047 30.24 -16.01 -13.23
CA GLY A 1047 31.26 -15.43 -14.10
C GLY A 1047 31.55 -13.95 -13.85
N ILE A 1048 31.29 -13.45 -12.65
CA ILE A 1048 31.93 -12.22 -12.16
C ILE A 1048 33.41 -12.54 -11.89
N THR A 1049 34.31 -11.57 -12.11
CA THR A 1049 35.77 -11.72 -11.95
C THR A 1049 36.43 -10.44 -11.40
N GLY A 1050 35.68 -9.69 -10.61
CA GLY A 1050 36.03 -8.43 -9.94
C GLY A 1050 35.15 -8.30 -8.70
N ASP A 1051 35.50 -7.38 -7.81
CA ASP A 1051 34.88 -7.24 -6.48
C ASP A 1051 33.45 -6.70 -6.60
N VAL A 1052 32.52 -7.23 -5.80
CA VAL A 1052 31.12 -6.76 -5.73
C VAL A 1052 31.05 -5.62 -4.71
N ASN A 1053 31.56 -4.46 -5.12
CA ASN A 1053 31.74 -3.29 -4.26
C ASN A 1053 30.43 -2.65 -3.76
N ALA A 1054 29.28 -2.97 -4.36
CA ALA A 1054 27.96 -2.62 -3.82
C ALA A 1054 26.88 -3.60 -4.26
N PHE A 1055 25.90 -3.85 -3.39
CA PHE A 1055 24.69 -4.59 -3.76
C PHE A 1055 23.44 -4.17 -2.99
N TYR A 1056 22.27 -4.52 -3.50
CA TYR A 1056 20.98 -4.42 -2.81
C TYR A 1056 20.08 -5.62 -3.13
N VAL A 1057 19.44 -6.21 -2.13
CA VAL A 1057 18.46 -7.30 -2.31
C VAL A 1057 17.07 -6.69 -2.51
N LEU A 1058 16.47 -6.92 -3.68
CA LEU A 1058 15.13 -6.43 -4.01
C LEU A 1058 14.03 -7.27 -3.34
N PRO A 1059 12.82 -6.71 -3.10
CA PRO A 1059 11.70 -7.45 -2.49
C PRO A 1059 11.17 -8.64 -3.30
N ASP A 1060 11.57 -8.78 -4.58
CA ASP A 1060 11.26 -9.93 -5.44
C ASP A 1060 12.33 -11.04 -5.37
N GLY A 1061 13.45 -10.80 -4.69
CA GLY A 1061 14.57 -11.74 -4.52
C GLY A 1061 15.73 -11.54 -5.50
N ASP A 1062 15.63 -10.60 -6.44
CA ASP A 1062 16.72 -10.25 -7.35
C ASP A 1062 17.78 -9.39 -6.65
N LEU A 1063 19.01 -9.42 -7.15
CA LEU A 1063 20.12 -8.62 -6.64
C LEU A 1063 20.42 -7.47 -7.61
N LEU A 1064 20.53 -6.24 -7.11
CA LEU A 1064 21.25 -5.17 -7.79
C LEU A 1064 22.72 -5.24 -7.37
N LEU A 1065 23.64 -5.11 -8.32
CA LEU A 1065 25.10 -5.20 -8.11
C LEU A 1065 25.82 -4.07 -8.87
N SER A 1066 26.86 -3.50 -8.24
CA SER A 1066 27.96 -2.76 -8.88
C SER A 1066 29.26 -3.59 -8.85
N LEU A 1067 30.33 -3.12 -9.47
CA LEU A 1067 31.65 -3.77 -9.50
C LEU A 1067 32.81 -2.75 -9.38
N ASP A 1068 33.91 -3.13 -8.69
CA ASP A 1068 35.08 -2.27 -8.43
C ASP A 1068 35.83 -1.74 -9.66
N ALA A 1069 35.60 -2.38 -10.81
CA ALA A 1069 36.25 -2.06 -12.06
C ALA A 1069 35.40 -2.53 -13.24
N ALA A 1070 35.42 -1.75 -14.33
CA ALA A 1070 34.75 -2.09 -15.57
C ALA A 1070 35.08 -3.52 -16.07
N ALA A 1071 34.10 -4.43 -15.99
CA ALA A 1071 34.23 -5.87 -16.19
C ALA A 1071 33.42 -6.41 -17.39
N THR A 1072 33.45 -7.72 -17.63
CA THR A 1072 32.60 -8.39 -18.63
C THR A 1072 31.60 -9.33 -17.96
N VAL A 1073 30.34 -8.91 -17.86
CA VAL A 1073 29.31 -9.63 -17.10
C VAL A 1073 28.42 -10.46 -18.04
N GLY A 1074 28.56 -11.79 -17.97
CA GLY A 1074 27.67 -12.76 -18.61
C GLY A 1074 27.31 -12.46 -20.07
N SER A 1075 26.02 -12.20 -20.33
CA SER A 1075 25.49 -11.85 -21.65
C SER A 1075 25.32 -10.34 -21.90
N LEU A 1076 25.60 -9.48 -20.92
CA LEU A 1076 25.51 -8.02 -21.09
C LEU A 1076 26.70 -7.47 -21.87
N GLY A 1077 27.86 -8.10 -21.73
CA GLY A 1077 29.12 -7.62 -22.30
C GLY A 1077 29.86 -6.75 -21.30
N SER A 1078 30.39 -5.61 -21.76
CA SER A 1078 31.09 -4.67 -20.87
C SER A 1078 30.09 -3.99 -19.93
N VAL A 1079 30.41 -3.97 -18.65
CA VAL A 1079 29.75 -3.19 -17.59
C VAL A 1079 30.80 -2.24 -17.04
N ASP A 1080 30.46 -0.98 -16.82
CA ASP A 1080 31.34 0.04 -16.24
C ASP A 1080 31.26 -0.01 -14.70
N ASP A 1081 32.27 0.50 -14.01
CA ASP A 1081 32.25 0.64 -12.54
C ASP A 1081 31.17 1.65 -12.06
N SER A 1082 30.71 2.53 -12.95
CA SER A 1082 29.58 3.44 -12.73
C SER A 1082 28.19 2.84 -13.02
N ASP A 1083 28.08 1.58 -13.47
CA ASP A 1083 26.82 0.93 -13.86
C ASP A 1083 26.18 0.09 -12.72
N ILE A 1084 24.88 -0.20 -12.81
CA ILE A 1084 24.22 -1.18 -11.94
C ILE A 1084 23.57 -2.28 -12.79
N VAL A 1085 23.89 -3.54 -12.49
CA VAL A 1085 23.25 -4.71 -13.11
C VAL A 1085 22.26 -5.36 -12.15
N ARG A 1086 21.15 -5.85 -12.68
CA ARG A 1086 20.17 -6.67 -11.95
C ARG A 1086 20.39 -8.15 -12.29
N PHE A 1087 20.79 -8.93 -11.29
CA PHE A 1087 20.90 -10.38 -11.36
C PHE A 1087 19.61 -11.05 -10.86
N THR A 1088 18.99 -11.84 -11.73
CA THR A 1088 17.82 -12.67 -11.41
C THR A 1088 18.27 -14.08 -11.05
N PRO A 1089 18.21 -14.50 -9.77
CA PRO A 1089 18.62 -15.83 -9.35
C PRO A 1089 17.65 -16.93 -9.77
N THR A 1090 18.24 -18.05 -10.17
CA THR A 1090 17.58 -19.38 -10.24
C THR A 1090 18.12 -20.34 -9.16
N SER A 1091 19.28 -20.02 -8.58
CA SER A 1091 19.90 -20.64 -7.40
C SER A 1091 20.84 -19.63 -6.73
N LEU A 1092 21.00 -19.73 -5.42
CA LEU A 1092 21.82 -18.88 -4.54
C LEU A 1092 22.61 -19.77 -3.55
N GLY A 1093 23.60 -19.19 -2.86
CA GLY A 1093 24.54 -19.87 -1.98
C GLY A 1093 25.68 -20.57 -2.72
N ASP A 1094 26.26 -21.64 -2.16
CA ASP A 1094 27.43 -22.40 -2.67
C ASP A 1094 27.33 -22.91 -4.14
N ASN A 1095 26.22 -22.71 -4.84
CA ASN A 1095 25.95 -23.10 -6.23
C ASN A 1095 25.06 -22.03 -6.88
N THR A 1096 25.59 -20.84 -7.16
CA THR A 1096 24.83 -19.71 -7.72
C THR A 1096 24.50 -19.97 -9.19
N SER A 1097 23.29 -19.64 -9.63
CA SER A 1097 22.99 -19.57 -11.07
C SER A 1097 21.84 -18.64 -11.35
N GLY A 1098 21.88 -17.91 -12.45
CA GLY A 1098 20.85 -16.93 -12.81
C GLY A 1098 21.18 -16.20 -14.11
N THR A 1099 20.56 -15.04 -14.31
CA THR A 1099 20.76 -14.20 -15.50
C THR A 1099 20.91 -12.73 -15.14
N PHE A 1100 21.85 -12.05 -15.78
CA PHE A 1100 22.05 -10.61 -15.64
C PHE A 1100 21.21 -9.80 -16.63
N SER A 1101 20.74 -8.64 -16.17
CA SER A 1101 20.02 -7.62 -16.92
C SER A 1101 20.54 -6.22 -16.53
N TRP A 1102 20.34 -5.22 -17.38
CA TRP A 1102 20.71 -3.83 -17.05
C TRP A 1102 19.69 -3.23 -16.09
N TYR A 1103 20.15 -2.58 -15.01
CA TYR A 1103 19.31 -1.77 -14.13
C TYR A 1103 19.55 -0.28 -14.33
N LEU A 1104 20.82 0.14 -14.22
CA LEU A 1104 21.28 1.50 -14.48
C LEU A 1104 22.51 1.46 -15.41
N VAL A 1105 22.64 2.48 -16.25
CA VAL A 1105 23.91 2.79 -16.93
C VAL A 1105 24.39 4.14 -16.41
N GLY A 1106 25.52 4.19 -15.71
CA GLY A 1106 25.99 5.38 -14.97
C GLY A 1106 26.14 6.61 -15.86
N ALA A 1107 26.77 6.40 -17.02
CA ALA A 1107 26.96 7.43 -18.04
C ALA A 1107 25.65 8.00 -18.62
N SER A 1108 24.49 7.34 -18.41
CA SER A 1108 23.18 7.86 -18.81
C SER A 1108 22.58 8.85 -17.80
N VAL A 1109 22.99 8.78 -16.53
CA VAL A 1109 22.54 9.67 -15.43
C VAL A 1109 23.63 10.63 -14.94
N GLY A 1110 24.83 10.57 -15.52
CA GLY A 1110 25.88 11.59 -15.39
C GLY A 1110 27.16 11.12 -14.69
N LEU A 1111 27.17 9.91 -14.12
CA LEU A 1111 28.38 9.27 -13.61
C LEU A 1111 29.28 8.97 -14.80
N THR A 1112 30.39 9.69 -14.96
CA THR A 1112 31.18 9.70 -16.21
C THR A 1112 32.68 9.80 -16.00
N THR A 1113 33.14 9.63 -14.76
CA THR A 1113 34.55 9.70 -14.36
C THR A 1113 34.93 8.56 -13.42
N ASN A 1114 36.19 8.17 -13.40
CA ASN A 1114 36.74 7.09 -12.55
C ASN A 1114 36.70 7.38 -11.02
N ASN A 1115 35.98 8.41 -10.59
CA ASN A 1115 35.68 8.72 -9.19
C ASN A 1115 34.19 8.47 -8.86
N GLU A 1116 33.38 8.09 -9.86
CA GLU A 1116 31.93 7.95 -9.81
C GLU A 1116 31.49 6.47 -9.97
N ASP A 1117 32.41 5.58 -9.62
CA ASP A 1117 32.22 4.15 -9.32
C ASP A 1117 31.35 4.00 -8.06
N ILE A 1118 30.40 3.07 -8.07
CA ILE A 1118 29.32 2.95 -7.07
C ILE A 1118 29.66 1.92 -5.98
N ASP A 1119 29.89 2.41 -4.76
CA ASP A 1119 30.26 1.66 -3.55
C ASP A 1119 29.17 1.69 -2.45
N ALA A 1120 27.93 2.06 -2.80
CA ALA A 1120 26.71 1.74 -2.04
C ALA A 1120 25.49 1.79 -2.96
N ILE A 1121 24.52 0.89 -2.76
CA ILE A 1121 23.23 0.87 -3.48
C ILE A 1121 22.10 0.74 -2.45
N ASP A 1122 21.17 1.68 -2.45
CA ASP A 1122 19.98 1.66 -1.59
C ASP A 1122 18.82 2.45 -2.24
N PHE A 1123 17.70 2.62 -1.53
CA PHE A 1123 16.57 3.42 -1.97
C PHE A 1123 16.13 4.41 -0.89
N THR A 1124 15.35 5.42 -1.26
CA THR A 1124 14.57 6.22 -0.32
C THR A 1124 13.18 5.62 -0.11
N ALA A 1125 12.50 6.01 0.97
CA ALA A 1125 11.12 5.58 1.22
C ALA A 1125 10.10 6.00 0.14
N ASP A 1126 10.45 6.97 -0.70
CA ASP A 1126 9.71 7.37 -1.91
C ASP A 1126 10.22 6.69 -3.21
N GLY A 1127 11.01 5.63 -3.10
CA GLY A 1127 11.42 4.75 -4.20
C GLY A 1127 12.55 5.27 -5.09
N ARG A 1128 13.25 6.34 -4.70
CA ARG A 1128 14.39 6.86 -5.49
C ARG A 1128 15.67 6.10 -5.14
N LEU A 1129 16.41 5.67 -6.15
CA LEU A 1129 17.73 5.06 -6.00
C LEU A 1129 18.67 6.03 -5.25
N VAL A 1130 19.34 5.53 -4.21
CA VAL A 1130 20.42 6.18 -3.47
C VAL A 1130 21.72 5.44 -3.79
N VAL A 1131 22.80 6.20 -4.02
CA VAL A 1131 24.16 5.64 -4.15
C VAL A 1131 25.16 6.47 -3.35
N SER A 1132 26.27 5.84 -2.97
CA SER A 1132 27.54 6.54 -2.73
C SER A 1132 28.44 6.38 -3.96
N THR A 1133 29.63 6.99 -3.95
CA THR A 1133 30.67 6.69 -4.93
C THR A 1133 32.06 6.76 -4.30
N ILE A 1134 33.00 5.94 -4.78
CA ILE A 1134 34.37 5.77 -4.23
C ILE A 1134 35.27 7.03 -4.26
N GLY A 1135 34.75 8.16 -4.74
CA GLY A 1135 35.45 9.43 -4.80
C GLY A 1135 34.51 10.63 -4.93
N ALA A 1136 35.09 11.76 -5.35
CA ALA A 1136 34.34 13.00 -5.51
C ALA A 1136 33.59 13.06 -6.85
N PHE A 1137 32.25 13.06 -6.76
CA PHE A 1137 31.31 13.13 -7.88
C PHE A 1137 30.87 14.56 -8.22
N SER A 1138 30.55 14.82 -9.50
CA SER A 1138 30.11 16.15 -9.97
C SER A 1138 29.02 16.06 -11.05
N VAL A 1139 27.90 15.46 -10.65
CA VAL A 1139 26.75 15.16 -11.50
C VAL A 1139 25.79 16.35 -11.67
N THR A 1140 24.75 16.18 -12.48
CA THR A 1140 23.71 17.20 -12.63
C THR A 1140 22.85 17.29 -11.37
N GLY A 1141 23.01 18.35 -10.59
CA GLY A 1141 22.15 18.67 -9.42
C GLY A 1141 22.78 18.41 -8.06
N ALA A 1142 23.79 17.54 -7.98
CA ALA A 1142 24.55 17.25 -6.76
C ALA A 1142 26.07 17.20 -7.03
N SER A 1143 26.86 17.46 -6.01
CA SER A 1143 28.31 17.28 -6.03
C SER A 1143 28.77 17.04 -4.60
N GLY A 1144 29.61 16.03 -4.41
CA GLY A 1144 30.04 15.58 -3.08
C GLY A 1144 31.38 14.86 -3.13
N SER A 1145 31.64 14.07 -2.10
CA SER A 1145 32.85 13.28 -1.87
C SER A 1145 32.48 11.86 -1.44
N GLY A 1146 33.47 10.98 -1.27
CA GLY A 1146 33.21 9.58 -0.93
C GLY A 1146 32.55 9.38 0.43
N GLU A 1147 32.52 10.39 1.32
CA GLU A 1147 31.75 10.34 2.56
C GLU A 1147 30.24 10.65 2.41
N ASP A 1148 29.74 10.89 1.19
CA ASP A 1148 28.38 11.36 0.92
C ASP A 1148 27.47 10.32 0.25
N LEU A 1149 26.14 10.49 0.37
CA LEU A 1149 25.16 9.75 -0.44
C LEU A 1149 24.37 10.72 -1.33
N MET A 1150 24.08 10.33 -2.57
CA MET A 1150 23.19 11.05 -3.49
C MET A 1150 22.00 10.19 -3.94
N ALA A 1151 20.83 10.81 -4.00
CA ALA A 1151 19.61 10.17 -4.47
C ALA A 1151 19.24 10.67 -5.88
N LEU A 1152 18.97 9.73 -6.80
CA LEU A 1152 18.54 10.03 -8.16
C LEU A 1152 17.18 10.73 -8.11
N ASN A 1153 16.99 11.79 -8.89
CA ASN A 1153 15.71 12.52 -8.90
C ASN A 1153 14.59 11.64 -9.49
N ALA A 1154 13.35 11.75 -8.98
CA ALA A 1154 12.20 10.94 -9.41
C ALA A 1154 11.81 11.08 -10.90
N ASN A 1155 12.39 12.05 -11.61
CA ASN A 1155 12.28 12.22 -13.06
C ASN A 1155 13.37 11.47 -13.85
N GLY A 1156 14.21 10.67 -13.19
CA GLY A 1156 15.37 9.98 -13.78
C GLY A 1156 16.47 10.90 -14.30
N ASN A 1157 16.49 12.18 -13.94
CA ASN A 1157 17.36 13.19 -14.51
C ASN A 1157 18.09 13.99 -13.43
N GLY A 1158 19.37 13.68 -13.25
CA GLY A 1158 20.21 14.27 -12.23
C GLY A 1158 19.89 13.77 -10.82
N TRP A 1159 20.61 14.31 -9.85
CA TRP A 1159 20.68 13.81 -8.48
C TRP A 1159 20.45 14.94 -7.47
N THR A 1160 20.11 14.56 -6.25
CA THR A 1160 20.05 15.44 -5.06
C THR A 1160 20.92 14.82 -3.97
N LEU A 1161 21.78 15.62 -3.32
CA LEU A 1161 22.56 15.17 -2.16
C LEU A 1161 21.59 14.72 -1.06
N TYR A 1162 21.75 13.49 -0.57
CA TYR A 1162 20.85 12.81 0.37
C TYR A 1162 21.44 12.70 1.77
N PHE A 1163 22.76 12.50 1.86
CA PHE A 1163 23.52 12.52 3.11
C PHE A 1163 24.85 13.25 2.84
N ASP A 1164 25.20 14.20 3.71
CA ASP A 1164 26.47 14.93 3.70
C ASP A 1164 27.31 14.41 4.88
N GLY A 1165 28.37 13.66 4.59
CA GLY A 1165 29.22 13.05 5.61
C GLY A 1165 30.13 14.06 6.31
N SER A 1166 30.53 15.08 5.56
CA SER A 1166 31.38 16.18 6.03
C SER A 1166 30.69 17.01 7.13
N ASP A 1167 29.39 17.24 7.03
CA ASP A 1167 28.58 17.91 8.07
C ASP A 1167 28.54 17.15 9.41
N VAL A 1168 28.57 15.81 9.36
CA VAL A 1168 28.45 14.94 10.56
C VAL A 1168 29.78 14.41 11.10
N GLY A 1169 30.89 14.77 10.45
CA GLY A 1169 32.24 14.56 10.93
C GLY A 1169 32.92 13.28 10.43
N LEU A 1170 32.42 12.66 9.36
CA LEU A 1170 33.27 11.84 8.51
C LEU A 1170 34.21 12.79 7.76
N SER A 1171 35.50 12.44 7.67
CA SER A 1171 36.44 13.24 6.89
C SER A 1171 36.54 12.76 5.44
N ASN A 1172 36.79 13.71 4.54
CA ASN A 1172 37.21 13.44 3.16
C ASN A 1172 38.62 12.84 3.10
N THR A 1173 38.75 11.62 3.60
CA THR A 1173 39.93 10.77 3.51
C THR A 1173 39.47 9.36 3.15
N THR A 1174 40.33 8.61 2.46
CA THR A 1174 40.06 7.24 1.96
C THR A 1174 39.88 6.17 3.07
N SER A 1175 39.61 6.60 4.30
CA SER A 1175 39.39 5.79 5.50
C SER A 1175 38.01 6.07 6.12
N GLU A 1176 37.37 7.20 5.77
CA GLU A 1176 36.06 7.64 6.26
C GLU A 1176 35.07 7.95 5.13
N TRP A 1177 35.47 7.77 3.87
CA TRP A 1177 34.53 7.54 2.77
C TRP A 1177 33.63 6.35 3.10
N ILE A 1178 32.34 6.48 2.78
CA ILE A 1178 31.35 5.42 2.83
C ILE A 1178 31.82 4.29 1.91
N ASN A 1179 31.49 3.07 2.29
CA ASN A 1179 31.89 1.85 1.60
C ASN A 1179 30.81 0.84 2.01
N GLY A 1180 29.59 1.06 1.50
CA GLY A 1180 28.36 0.37 1.92
C GLY A 1180 27.41 1.20 2.79
N GLY A 1181 26.12 1.11 2.46
CA GLY A 1181 25.04 1.78 3.17
C GLY A 1181 23.68 1.12 2.95
N TRP A 1182 22.83 1.14 3.97
CA TRP A 1182 21.46 0.59 3.94
C TRP A 1182 20.54 1.38 4.88
N THR A 1183 19.31 1.70 4.46
CA THR A 1183 18.38 2.52 5.24
C THR A 1183 17.17 1.77 5.76
N ASP A 1184 16.96 1.89 7.07
CA ASP A 1184 15.74 1.43 7.74
C ASP A 1184 14.69 2.54 7.67
N HIS A 1185 13.76 2.42 6.72
CA HIS A 1185 12.65 3.36 6.57
C HIS A 1185 11.65 3.32 7.73
N VAL A 1186 11.62 2.23 8.51
CA VAL A 1186 10.67 2.04 9.64
C VAL A 1186 11.25 2.67 10.91
N ALA A 1187 12.54 2.49 11.16
CA ALA A 1187 13.26 3.12 12.27
C ALA A 1187 13.74 4.55 11.97
N ASN A 1188 13.69 4.99 10.70
CA ASN A 1188 14.32 6.22 10.20
C ASN A 1188 15.82 6.26 10.56
N GLN A 1189 16.59 5.34 9.99
CA GLN A 1189 18.02 5.15 10.28
C GLN A 1189 18.81 4.83 9.00
N ILE A 1190 20.05 5.28 8.94
CA ILE A 1190 21.03 4.94 7.90
C ILE A 1190 22.14 4.13 8.56
N TYR A 1191 22.34 2.91 8.07
CA TYR A 1191 23.39 1.98 8.48
C TYR A 1191 24.54 2.16 7.50
N LEU A 1192 25.74 2.39 8.01
CA LEU A 1192 26.91 2.79 7.23
C LEU A 1192 28.14 1.96 7.60
N THR A 1193 28.97 1.72 6.60
CA THR A 1193 30.34 1.21 6.69
C THR A 1193 31.29 2.18 5.96
N THR A 1194 32.59 2.09 6.23
CA THR A 1194 33.60 2.99 5.63
C THR A 1194 34.84 2.21 5.21
N ALA A 1195 35.55 2.71 4.20
CA ALA A 1195 36.74 2.03 3.62
C ALA A 1195 37.92 1.83 4.60
N GLY A 1196 37.85 2.37 5.82
CA GLY A 1196 38.88 2.24 6.85
C GLY A 1196 38.39 2.55 8.26
N THR A 1197 39.24 3.16 9.08
CA THR A 1197 38.89 3.59 10.45
C THR A 1197 38.12 4.90 10.46
N PHE A 1198 36.99 4.92 11.19
CA PHE A 1198 36.11 6.08 11.33
C PHE A 1198 35.94 6.55 12.78
N SER A 1199 35.60 7.84 12.98
CA SER A 1199 35.47 8.49 14.29
C SER A 1199 34.43 9.62 14.32
N VAL A 1200 33.15 9.27 14.12
CA VAL A 1200 32.02 10.21 14.26
C VAL A 1200 31.69 10.55 15.73
N THR A 1201 30.71 11.43 15.96
CA THR A 1201 30.39 11.91 17.32
C THR A 1201 29.86 10.79 18.23
N GLY A 1202 30.74 10.27 19.09
CA GLY A 1202 30.41 9.27 20.11
C GLY A 1202 30.64 7.81 19.70
N VAL A 1203 30.99 7.56 18.43
CA VAL A 1203 31.21 6.22 17.86
C VAL A 1203 32.47 6.22 17.01
N SER A 1204 33.31 5.18 17.14
CA SER A 1204 34.48 4.98 16.30
C SER A 1204 34.70 3.49 16.04
N GLY A 1205 35.15 3.13 14.85
CA GLY A 1205 35.36 1.74 14.44
C GLY A 1205 36.36 1.59 13.30
N ASN A 1206 36.26 0.47 12.58
CA ASN A 1206 37.03 0.14 11.39
C ASN A 1206 36.09 -0.37 10.28
N GLY A 1207 36.60 -0.62 9.07
CA GLY A 1207 35.76 -0.98 7.91
C GLY A 1207 35.02 -2.32 8.03
N ALA A 1208 35.33 -3.13 9.04
CA ALA A 1208 34.51 -4.28 9.42
C ALA A 1208 33.37 -3.96 10.41
N ASP A 1209 33.13 -2.69 10.79
CA ASP A 1209 32.13 -2.31 11.78
C ASP A 1209 31.00 -1.46 11.14
N ILE A 1210 29.74 -1.83 11.36
CA ILE A 1210 28.57 -1.08 10.90
C ILE A 1210 28.09 -0.14 12.02
N PHE A 1211 27.88 1.12 11.69
CA PHE A 1211 27.31 2.14 12.59
C PHE A 1211 26.05 2.76 12.02
N ILE A 1212 25.19 3.28 12.91
CA ILE A 1212 23.92 3.91 12.56
C ILE A 1212 24.07 5.42 12.69
N CYS A 1213 23.73 6.17 11.62
CA CYS A 1213 23.16 7.50 11.75
C CYS A 1213 21.64 7.36 11.99
N THR A 1214 21.13 7.89 13.10
CA THR A 1214 19.70 8.23 13.21
C THR A 1214 19.56 9.72 12.84
N PRO A 1215 19.00 10.07 11.67
CA PRO A 1215 19.01 11.44 11.17
C PRO A 1215 18.07 12.36 11.96
N ILE A 1216 18.54 13.58 12.20
CA ILE A 1216 17.76 14.75 12.61
C ILE A 1216 17.48 15.61 11.37
N THR A 1217 18.44 15.72 10.45
CA THR A 1217 18.30 16.33 9.11
C THR A 1217 19.11 15.55 8.08
N LEU A 1218 18.70 15.62 6.81
CA LEU A 1218 19.34 14.96 5.67
C LEU A 1218 19.54 15.95 4.51
N GLY A 1219 20.34 15.55 3.53
CA GLY A 1219 20.76 16.35 2.38
C GLY A 1219 21.90 17.33 2.69
N ALA A 1220 21.99 18.44 1.95
CA ALA A 1220 23.07 19.45 2.07
C ALA A 1220 23.05 20.29 3.37
N THR A 1221 22.48 19.75 4.45
CA THR A 1221 22.65 20.19 5.85
C THR A 1221 22.34 18.96 6.72
N THR A 1222 23.22 17.95 6.70
CA THR A 1222 22.95 16.66 7.38
C THR A 1222 23.27 16.76 8.88
N SER A 1223 22.48 16.09 9.72
CA SER A 1223 22.81 15.95 11.14
C SER A 1223 22.27 14.65 11.71
N CYS A 1224 23.11 13.94 12.47
CA CYS A 1224 22.84 12.60 13.00
C CYS A 1224 23.01 12.54 14.52
N THR A 1225 22.35 11.56 15.15
CA THR A 1225 22.88 10.91 16.36
C THR A 1225 23.43 9.53 15.97
N PHE A 1226 24.51 9.11 16.62
CA PHE A 1226 25.26 7.91 16.21
C PHE A 1226 25.27 6.81 17.27
N SER A 1227 25.17 5.56 16.83
CA SER A 1227 25.39 4.35 17.64
C SER A 1227 26.10 3.25 16.85
N SER A 1228 26.98 2.47 17.48
CA SER A 1228 27.45 1.20 16.91
C SER A 1228 26.27 0.23 16.75
N TYR A 1229 26.27 -0.56 15.68
CA TYR A 1229 25.30 -1.63 15.46
C TYR A 1229 25.99 -3.00 15.41
N TRP A 1230 26.96 -3.15 14.51
CA TRP A 1230 27.70 -4.40 14.32
C TRP A 1230 29.20 -4.14 14.41
N ILE A 1231 29.94 -5.05 15.05
CA ILE A 1231 31.38 -4.97 15.21
C ILE A 1231 31.95 -6.24 14.61
N GLY A 1232 32.35 -6.23 13.34
CA GLY A 1232 32.63 -7.46 12.59
C GLY A 1232 33.75 -8.30 13.19
N SER A 1233 34.72 -7.65 13.85
CA SER A 1233 35.76 -8.34 14.62
C SER A 1233 35.22 -9.19 15.78
N ALA A 1234 34.07 -8.84 16.37
CA ALA A 1234 33.39 -9.65 17.38
C ALA A 1234 32.64 -10.86 16.80
N TYR A 1235 32.25 -10.79 15.52
CA TYR A 1235 31.51 -11.83 14.79
C TYR A 1235 32.39 -12.68 13.84
N GLY A 1236 33.71 -12.49 13.91
CA GLY A 1236 34.72 -13.28 13.18
C GLY A 1236 35.25 -12.61 11.90
N PHE A 1237 34.64 -11.52 11.45
CA PHE A 1237 35.01 -10.74 10.26
C PHE A 1237 36.23 -9.82 10.55
N THR A 1238 37.30 -10.41 11.11
CA THR A 1238 38.45 -9.64 11.63
C THR A 1238 39.47 -9.35 10.53
N GLY A 1239 39.71 -8.07 10.25
CA GLY A 1239 40.73 -7.63 9.30
C GLY A 1239 40.25 -7.50 7.85
N GLN A 1240 38.95 -7.70 7.63
CA GLN A 1240 38.24 -7.40 6.39
C GLN A 1240 37.76 -5.94 6.36
N VAL A 1241 37.21 -5.53 5.23
CA VAL A 1241 36.39 -4.32 5.05
C VAL A 1241 35.07 -4.77 4.43
N VAL A 1242 33.96 -4.13 4.81
CA VAL A 1242 32.64 -4.28 4.18
C VAL A 1242 32.46 -3.15 3.17
N ASP A 1243 31.92 -3.48 2.00
CA ASP A 1243 31.69 -2.61 0.83
C ASP A 1243 30.21 -2.69 0.40
N GLY A 1244 29.67 -3.88 0.24
CA GLY A 1244 28.23 -4.10 0.11
C GLY A 1244 27.57 -4.39 1.46
N LEU A 1245 26.39 -3.80 1.70
CA LEU A 1245 25.60 -4.01 2.91
C LEU A 1245 24.10 -4.07 2.59
N HIS A 1246 23.41 -5.10 3.07
CA HIS A 1246 21.95 -5.13 3.14
C HIS A 1246 21.50 -5.85 4.41
N ILE A 1247 20.41 -5.40 5.05
CA ILE A 1247 19.91 -5.96 6.31
C ILE A 1247 18.45 -6.35 6.14
N VAL A 1248 18.10 -7.58 6.53
CA VAL A 1248 16.71 -8.05 6.65
C VAL A 1248 16.42 -8.27 8.14
N LYS A 1249 15.31 -7.74 8.65
CA LYS A 1249 14.94 -7.72 10.08
C LYS A 1249 13.69 -8.52 10.39
#